data_AF-A0A7W8ADV5-F1
#
_entry.id   AF-A0A7W8ADV5-F1
#
_cell.length_a   1.000
_cell.length_b   1.000
_cell.length_c   1.000
_cell.angle_alpha   90.00
_cell.angle_beta   90.00
_cell.angle_gamma   90.00
#
_symmetry.space_group_name_H-M   'P 1'
#
loop_
_entity.id
_entity.type
_entity.pdbx_description
1 polymer ?
#
loop_
_entity_poly.entity_id
_entity_poly.type
_entity_poly.pdbx_seq_one_letter_code
_entity_poly.pdbx_strand_id
1 'polypeptide(L)'
;MTRLAFGVVTHPGLRVRVLDPARPRPGAAVAVGPEGLDPAPALAELRRLVAAGGEDAAGAGVDLGDGFRSARLAGAAGDRRDAVLAALRVLGPERAHLLGERAGVLVALFGPAATKPVGAAAATALAESRWDALTLASAASDILGPEQLQTLLSACSGNDGIVGRERASRLAVHLGQIFADVPHPRRPALLMDLLERVVAHHAAGARRAARLAMHGKVDREDELRELYRHHADEQLLRRLRMTVGETPSLADAARWTPGPTDWSVMLQAAVEDAMAATVLLRTSVAVADLGTEAALASMTAQLNAAAAKVKGPRKLSGLPPRPGPYVRDLARWPDRADLARQRLPRARDYGVVVLEGVEELLADIPERVHGDLRQWAGRDLSAWRAAVPLSQARSPRTWTQPVLCGGAEPLSARQDGTEVVGDLLWLADLADALAAAHGHDAAEIAHGPIVPHRDWDPEPAEPAPLVPRLESVALALAGAAQLVSLGGRVSRCRTWAELVDGLLAGTAVAEALTGVFPLPGELARLEGAQVPGTTVTVRWARDPRTPAEWAAYMGNCIAGPYYLEEASEGRSVLAALIDGDGQITANLEIKPERYGWRVGEIRARFNADPEAELERRVQAWVGRLPVPSVRLPERAPRPVKGPGRRPGRLFREAGEPLTALAERALADALPELSALVRGAPHEDAEAGLVALRRAGRDELERACGGALDAFGAAGLWALTGVRPMSVAIGGLEPALAARVAPLVRDEPMLGSLRKLARHEAIAQARTAELVAVRLRRALGDLAGAGDTRLARAMARRPGTGVLCALTMAVTSWGPSDGLEAVARPAAVEIPGYPASSLADEDGPWHHARPGALELGADLDAFWDRIAAHGLLAPAAWLGRGGWPVLWQRACDGEGGRAAVWQRR
;
A
#
# COMPACT_ATOMS: atom_id res chain seq x y z
N MET A 1 40.38 -8.34 -3.15
CA MET A 1 39.02 -8.59 -2.63
C MET A 1 38.03 -7.77 -3.45
N THR A 2 36.99 -8.40 -3.99
CA THR A 2 35.97 -7.73 -4.81
C THR A 2 34.69 -7.55 -4.00
N ARG A 3 34.07 -6.37 -4.05
CA ARG A 3 32.76 -6.13 -3.44
C ARG A 3 31.66 -6.70 -4.33
N LEU A 4 30.81 -7.51 -3.73
CA LEU A 4 29.62 -8.09 -4.34
C LEU A 4 28.38 -7.38 -3.81
N ALA A 5 27.22 -7.69 -4.39
CA ALA A 5 25.94 -7.25 -3.87
C ALA A 5 25.72 -7.66 -2.40
N PHE A 6 24.82 -6.96 -1.71
CA PHE A 6 24.42 -7.25 -0.33
C PHE A 6 25.55 -7.17 0.71
N GLY A 7 26.60 -6.37 0.42
CA GLY A 7 27.71 -6.14 1.35
C GLY A 7 28.71 -7.30 1.44
N VAL A 8 28.61 -8.31 0.58
CA VAL A 8 29.50 -9.47 0.59
C VAL A 8 30.86 -9.12 -0.04
N VAL A 9 31.94 -9.60 0.58
CA VAL A 9 33.31 -9.44 0.08
C VAL A 9 33.92 -10.81 -0.15
N THR A 10 34.60 -11.01 -1.28
CA THR A 10 35.27 -12.28 -1.59
C THR A 10 36.40 -12.58 -0.59
N HIS A 11 36.46 -13.79 -0.04
CA HIS A 11 37.58 -14.26 0.78
C HIS A 11 38.91 -14.36 -0.02
N PRO A 12 40.07 -14.35 0.65
CA PRO A 12 41.36 -14.62 0.02
C PRO A 12 41.35 -15.99 -0.69
N GLY A 13 41.85 -16.06 -1.93
CA GLY A 13 41.89 -17.29 -2.74
C GLY A 13 40.68 -17.53 -3.66
N LEU A 14 39.63 -16.71 -3.57
CA LEU A 14 38.48 -16.73 -4.49
C LEU A 14 38.59 -15.61 -5.52
N ARG A 15 38.28 -15.93 -6.79
CA ARG A 15 38.19 -14.94 -7.87
C ARG A 15 36.77 -14.83 -8.43
N VAL A 16 36.45 -13.61 -8.87
CA VAL A 16 35.19 -13.28 -9.55
C VAL A 16 35.37 -13.45 -11.07
N ARG A 17 34.38 -14.05 -11.73
CA ARG A 17 34.29 -14.20 -13.20
C ARG A 17 32.94 -13.65 -13.67
N VAL A 18 32.97 -12.63 -14.51
CA VAL A 18 31.76 -11.98 -15.03
C VAL A 18 31.19 -12.80 -16.18
N LEU A 19 29.87 -12.98 -16.21
CA LEU A 19 29.17 -13.77 -17.22
C LEU A 19 29.36 -13.21 -18.65
N ASP A 20 29.28 -11.88 -18.77
CA ASP A 20 29.58 -11.11 -19.98
C ASP A 20 30.75 -10.14 -19.69
N PRO A 21 32.00 -10.54 -19.97
CA PRO A 21 33.17 -9.71 -19.71
C PRO A 21 33.26 -8.47 -20.60
N ALA A 22 32.48 -8.38 -21.69
CA ALA A 22 32.44 -7.19 -22.55
C ALA A 22 31.62 -6.04 -21.93
N ARG A 23 30.79 -6.33 -20.91
CA ARG A 23 29.90 -5.36 -20.25
C ARG A 23 29.85 -5.55 -18.73
N PRO A 24 30.96 -5.32 -17.99
CA PRO A 24 30.93 -5.34 -16.54
C PRO A 24 30.15 -4.12 -16.01
N ARG A 25 28.86 -4.33 -15.71
CA ARG A 25 27.98 -3.30 -15.14
C ARG A 25 27.74 -3.57 -13.65
N PRO A 26 27.44 -2.54 -12.85
CA PRO A 26 26.94 -2.73 -11.50
C PRO A 26 25.78 -3.73 -11.48
N GLY A 27 25.78 -4.66 -10.53
CA GLY A 27 24.76 -5.69 -10.41
C GLY A 27 24.86 -6.89 -11.38
N ALA A 28 25.80 -6.92 -12.31
CA ALA A 28 25.94 -8.02 -13.27
C ALA A 28 26.18 -9.37 -12.57
N ALA A 29 25.65 -10.44 -13.16
CA ALA A 29 25.82 -11.80 -12.67
C ALA A 29 27.27 -12.29 -12.79
N VAL A 30 27.78 -12.93 -11.73
CA VAL A 30 29.16 -13.42 -11.64
C VAL A 30 29.23 -14.81 -11.00
N ALA A 31 30.24 -15.57 -11.37
CA ALA A 31 30.64 -16.79 -10.67
C ALA A 31 31.83 -16.47 -9.75
N VAL A 32 31.78 -16.93 -8.51
CA VAL A 32 32.82 -16.74 -7.49
C VAL A 32 33.34 -18.11 -7.08
N GLY A 33 34.62 -18.38 -7.30
CA GLY A 33 35.20 -19.68 -6.97
C GLY A 33 36.73 -19.69 -6.96
N PRO A 34 37.37 -20.86 -6.79
CA PRO A 34 38.81 -20.99 -6.64
C PRO A 34 39.59 -20.49 -7.85
N GLU A 35 40.76 -19.89 -7.62
CA GLU A 35 41.57 -19.31 -8.70
C GLU A 35 42.14 -20.34 -9.69
N GLY A 36 42.42 -21.56 -9.23
CA GLY A 36 43.09 -22.61 -10.01
C GLY A 36 42.19 -23.57 -10.79
N LEU A 37 40.87 -23.39 -10.74
CA LEU A 37 39.91 -24.27 -11.44
C LEU A 37 39.33 -23.59 -12.69
N ASP A 38 38.98 -24.40 -13.69
CA ASP A 38 38.35 -23.91 -14.92
C ASP A 38 36.93 -23.39 -14.64
N PRO A 39 36.66 -22.09 -14.85
CA PRO A 39 35.33 -21.52 -14.59
C PRO A 39 34.31 -21.82 -15.69
N ALA A 40 34.68 -22.42 -16.82
CA ALA A 40 33.78 -22.60 -17.96
C ALA A 40 32.48 -23.38 -17.64
N PRO A 41 32.50 -24.50 -16.88
CA PRO A 41 31.27 -25.20 -16.49
C PRO A 41 30.38 -24.36 -15.56
N ALA A 42 30.98 -23.67 -14.58
CA ALA A 42 30.25 -22.80 -13.66
C ALA A 42 29.61 -21.60 -14.38
N LEU A 43 30.31 -21.01 -15.35
CA LEU A 43 29.76 -19.93 -16.18
C LEU A 43 28.61 -20.44 -17.08
N ALA A 44 28.67 -21.67 -17.57
CA ALA A 44 27.56 -22.28 -18.32
C ALA A 44 26.32 -22.46 -17.43
N GLU A 45 26.48 -22.94 -16.19
CA GLU A 45 25.36 -23.05 -15.24
C GLU A 45 24.83 -21.67 -14.83
N LEU A 46 25.71 -20.69 -14.62
CA LEU A 46 25.30 -19.32 -14.36
C LEU A 46 24.49 -18.73 -15.53
N ARG A 47 24.85 -19.01 -16.79
CA ARG A 47 24.05 -18.59 -17.96
C ARG A 47 22.67 -19.21 -17.92
N ARG A 48 22.55 -20.51 -17.58
CA ARG A 48 21.25 -21.19 -17.45
C ARG A 48 20.40 -20.58 -16.35
N LEU A 49 21.00 -20.32 -15.19
CA LEU A 49 20.33 -19.67 -14.06
C LEU A 49 19.81 -18.27 -14.43
N VAL A 50 20.65 -17.44 -15.07
CA VAL A 50 20.28 -16.08 -15.50
C VAL A 50 19.24 -16.11 -16.61
N ALA A 51 19.32 -17.06 -17.56
CA ALA A 51 18.33 -17.19 -18.62
C ALA A 51 16.93 -17.58 -18.07
N ALA A 52 16.88 -18.37 -17.00
CA ALA A 52 15.63 -18.83 -16.40
C ALA A 52 15.06 -17.87 -15.33
N GLY A 53 15.91 -17.25 -14.51
CA GLY A 53 15.50 -16.45 -13.34
C GLY A 53 15.98 -15.00 -13.34
N GLY A 54 16.60 -14.54 -14.42
CA GLY A 54 17.22 -13.22 -14.52
C GLY A 54 18.48 -13.08 -13.66
N GLU A 55 19.05 -11.87 -13.66
CA GLU A 55 20.24 -11.58 -12.85
C GLU A 55 20.00 -11.65 -11.34
N ASP A 56 18.74 -11.45 -10.90
CA ASP A 56 18.38 -11.51 -9.47
C ASP A 56 18.66 -12.90 -8.88
N ALA A 57 18.33 -13.99 -9.60
CA ALA A 57 18.61 -15.36 -9.17
C ALA A 57 20.12 -15.64 -8.98
N ALA A 58 20.99 -14.97 -9.76
CA ALA A 58 22.43 -15.10 -9.59
C ALA A 58 22.92 -14.58 -8.23
N GLY A 59 22.20 -13.67 -7.59
CA GLY A 59 22.59 -13.10 -6.29
C GLY A 59 22.45 -14.06 -5.10
N ALA A 60 21.84 -15.23 -5.29
CA ALA A 60 21.40 -16.09 -4.18
C ALA A 60 22.51 -16.97 -3.55
N GLY A 61 23.68 -17.08 -4.19
CA GLY A 61 24.73 -18.01 -3.74
C GLY A 61 24.49 -19.46 -4.18
N VAL A 62 23.85 -19.68 -5.33
CA VAL A 62 23.59 -21.02 -5.88
C VAL A 62 24.91 -21.74 -6.14
N ASP A 63 25.01 -23.00 -5.72
CA ASP A 63 26.13 -23.88 -6.06
C ASP A 63 26.17 -24.14 -7.57
N LEU A 64 27.27 -23.75 -8.21
CA LEU A 64 27.51 -23.92 -9.64
C LEU A 64 28.42 -25.13 -9.93
N GLY A 65 28.84 -25.87 -8.90
CA GLY A 65 29.80 -26.98 -8.98
C GLY A 65 31.24 -26.56 -8.68
N ASP A 66 32.07 -27.52 -8.28
CA ASP A 66 33.53 -27.37 -8.07
C ASP A 66 33.94 -26.19 -7.16
N GLY A 67 33.10 -25.88 -6.18
CA GLY A 67 33.32 -24.77 -5.24
C GLY A 67 32.99 -23.38 -5.80
N PHE A 68 32.41 -23.29 -7.00
CA PHE A 68 31.89 -22.04 -7.55
C PHE A 68 30.47 -21.75 -7.04
N ARG A 69 30.22 -20.48 -6.74
CA ARG A 69 28.92 -19.97 -6.29
C ARG A 69 28.48 -18.79 -7.15
N SER A 70 27.19 -18.68 -7.38
CA SER A 70 26.61 -17.52 -8.07
C SER A 70 26.64 -16.27 -7.16
N ALA A 71 26.92 -15.10 -7.73
CA ALA A 71 26.75 -13.83 -7.05
C ALA A 71 26.42 -12.71 -8.05
N ARG A 72 26.31 -11.48 -7.55
CA ARG A 72 26.20 -10.25 -8.35
C ARG A 72 27.26 -9.24 -7.96
N LEU A 73 27.72 -8.43 -8.90
CA LEU A 73 28.58 -7.27 -8.61
C LEU A 73 27.84 -6.25 -7.73
N ALA A 74 28.61 -5.42 -7.01
CA ALA A 74 28.05 -4.31 -6.24
C ALA A 74 27.20 -3.37 -7.11
N GLY A 75 26.15 -2.78 -6.51
CA GLY A 75 25.19 -1.91 -7.21
C GLY A 75 23.95 -2.64 -7.78
N ALA A 76 23.77 -3.92 -7.48
CA ALA A 76 22.52 -4.64 -7.73
C ALA A 76 21.34 -4.00 -6.97
N ALA A 77 20.17 -3.94 -7.60
CA ALA A 77 18.91 -3.60 -6.95
C ALA A 77 18.35 -4.80 -6.15
N GLY A 78 17.48 -4.52 -5.17
CA GLY A 78 16.89 -5.52 -4.28
C GLY A 78 17.84 -5.94 -3.15
N ASP A 79 17.43 -6.93 -2.38
CA ASP A 79 18.23 -7.51 -1.29
C ASP A 79 18.39 -9.03 -1.45
N ARG A 80 18.88 -9.70 -0.41
CA ARG A 80 19.15 -11.14 -0.44
C ARG A 80 17.88 -11.99 -0.52
N ARG A 81 16.74 -11.58 0.04
CA ARG A 81 15.49 -12.38 -0.05
C ARG A 81 14.98 -12.43 -1.48
N ASP A 82 15.08 -11.33 -2.22
CA ASP A 82 14.67 -11.29 -3.63
C ASP A 82 15.48 -12.29 -4.47
N ALA A 83 16.80 -12.31 -4.25
CA ALA A 83 17.68 -13.23 -4.95
C ALA A 83 17.36 -14.70 -4.62
N VAL A 84 17.12 -15.01 -3.34
CA VAL A 84 16.75 -16.36 -2.90
C VAL A 84 15.40 -16.79 -3.46
N LEU A 85 14.38 -15.92 -3.45
CA LEU A 85 13.07 -16.21 -4.05
C LEU A 85 13.18 -16.45 -5.57
N ALA A 86 13.95 -15.62 -6.28
CA ALA A 86 14.17 -15.76 -7.71
C ALA A 86 14.89 -17.09 -8.04
N ALA A 87 15.90 -17.47 -7.25
CA ALA A 87 16.61 -18.73 -7.43
C ALA A 87 15.72 -19.95 -7.08
N LEU A 88 14.92 -19.89 -6.01
CA LEU A 88 13.99 -20.96 -5.66
C LEU A 88 12.97 -21.22 -6.76
N ARG A 89 12.46 -20.17 -7.43
CA ARG A 89 11.56 -20.31 -8.59
C ARG A 89 12.18 -21.08 -9.76
N VAL A 90 13.47 -20.89 -10.00
CA VAL A 90 14.20 -21.60 -11.07
C VAL A 90 14.56 -23.03 -10.66
N LEU A 91 15.01 -23.22 -9.43
CA LEU A 91 15.53 -24.49 -8.95
C LEU A 91 14.40 -25.48 -8.59
N GLY A 92 13.25 -24.97 -8.15
CA GLY A 92 12.17 -25.77 -7.60
C GLY A 92 12.54 -26.45 -6.28
N PRO A 93 11.61 -27.24 -5.69
CA PRO A 93 11.84 -27.90 -4.41
C PRO A 93 13.01 -28.91 -4.46
N GLU A 94 13.17 -29.63 -5.59
CA GLU A 94 14.16 -30.70 -5.72
C GLU A 94 15.62 -30.20 -5.70
N ARG A 95 15.88 -29.03 -6.28
CA ARG A 95 17.23 -28.44 -6.36
C ARG A 95 17.47 -27.32 -5.36
N ALA A 96 16.55 -27.08 -4.42
CA ALA A 96 16.69 -26.03 -3.40
C ALA A 96 17.93 -26.20 -2.52
N HIS A 97 18.44 -27.43 -2.36
CA HIS A 97 19.67 -27.73 -1.63
C HIS A 97 20.92 -27.04 -2.21
N LEU A 98 20.90 -26.64 -3.50
CA LEU A 98 22.00 -25.91 -4.13
C LEU A 98 22.18 -24.50 -3.55
N LEU A 99 21.18 -23.95 -2.86
CA LEU A 99 21.28 -22.65 -2.16
C LEU A 99 22.07 -22.71 -0.85
N GLY A 100 22.48 -23.91 -0.42
CA GLY A 100 23.21 -24.14 0.83
C GLY A 100 22.31 -24.65 1.96
N GLU A 101 22.75 -24.43 3.20
CA GLU A 101 22.03 -24.94 4.37
C GLU A 101 20.62 -24.34 4.50
N ARG A 102 19.64 -25.20 4.76
CA ARG A 102 18.21 -24.82 4.89
C ARG A 102 18.00 -23.67 5.89
N ALA A 103 18.72 -23.67 7.00
CA ALA A 103 18.63 -22.61 8.01
C ALA A 103 19.06 -21.24 7.43
N GLY A 104 20.15 -21.20 6.66
CA GLY A 104 20.62 -19.97 6.01
C GLY A 104 19.65 -19.43 4.96
N VAL A 105 18.97 -20.32 4.22
CA VAL A 105 17.92 -19.94 3.26
C VAL A 105 16.71 -19.34 3.98
N LEU A 106 16.24 -19.97 5.06
CA LEU A 106 15.10 -19.46 5.84
C LEU A 106 15.42 -18.14 6.52
N VAL A 107 16.62 -17.97 7.07
CA VAL A 107 17.09 -16.70 7.64
C VAL A 107 17.19 -15.61 6.58
N ALA A 108 17.63 -15.95 5.36
CA ALA A 108 17.65 -14.99 4.26
C ALA A 108 16.24 -14.52 3.85
N LEU A 109 15.21 -15.38 3.97
CA LEU A 109 13.83 -15.06 3.62
C LEU A 109 13.05 -14.35 4.74
N PHE A 110 13.25 -14.75 6.00
CA PHE A 110 12.40 -14.34 7.13
C PHE A 110 13.18 -13.71 8.29
N GLY A 111 14.50 -13.55 8.16
CA GLY A 111 15.34 -12.93 9.19
C GLY A 111 15.25 -13.66 10.55
N PRO A 112 15.14 -12.92 11.68
CA PRO A 112 15.01 -13.49 13.02
C PRO A 112 13.75 -14.36 13.21
N ALA A 113 12.74 -14.21 12.36
CA ALA A 113 11.50 -14.97 12.45
C ALA A 113 11.59 -16.39 11.85
N ALA A 114 12.77 -16.79 11.34
CA ALA A 114 13.05 -18.09 10.74
C ALA A 114 13.05 -19.25 11.79
N THR A 115 11.89 -19.57 12.34
CA THR A 115 11.71 -20.67 13.30
C THR A 115 11.40 -21.99 12.61
N LYS A 116 11.46 -23.11 13.35
CA LYS A 116 11.13 -24.45 12.82
C LYS A 116 9.70 -24.54 12.26
N PRO A 117 8.65 -24.00 12.91
CA PRO A 117 7.29 -23.97 12.34
C PRO A 117 7.19 -23.16 11.05
N VAL A 118 7.79 -21.96 11.00
CA VAL A 118 7.84 -21.13 9.78
C VAL A 118 8.56 -21.86 8.66
N GLY A 119 9.67 -22.51 8.97
CA GLY A 119 10.42 -23.32 8.01
C GLY A 119 9.69 -24.55 7.47
N ALA A 120 8.76 -25.11 8.25
CA ALA A 120 7.87 -26.19 7.79
C ALA A 120 6.80 -25.65 6.85
N ALA A 121 6.12 -24.55 7.23
CA ALA A 121 5.11 -23.91 6.40
C ALA A 121 5.69 -23.40 5.06
N ALA A 122 6.89 -22.80 5.08
CA ALA A 122 7.58 -22.35 3.89
C ALA A 122 7.97 -23.51 2.95
N ALA A 123 8.33 -24.67 3.50
CA ALA A 123 8.62 -25.86 2.70
C ALA A 123 7.36 -26.42 2.03
N THR A 124 6.22 -26.43 2.73
CA THR A 124 4.93 -26.79 2.15
C THR A 124 4.55 -25.82 1.03
N ALA A 125 4.65 -24.51 1.27
CA ALA A 125 4.37 -23.49 0.25
C ALA A 125 5.28 -23.64 -0.98
N LEU A 126 6.57 -23.94 -0.78
CA LEU A 126 7.51 -24.21 -1.87
C LEU A 126 7.14 -25.48 -2.66
N ALA A 127 6.80 -26.58 -1.97
CA ALA A 127 6.39 -27.83 -2.62
C ALA A 127 5.12 -27.67 -3.45
N GLU A 128 4.18 -26.85 -2.97
CA GLU A 128 2.93 -26.52 -3.64
C GLU A 128 3.06 -25.35 -4.63
N SER A 129 4.28 -24.84 -4.85
CA SER A 129 4.55 -23.69 -5.73
C SER A 129 3.73 -22.43 -5.43
N ARG A 130 3.42 -22.19 -4.14
CA ARG A 130 2.67 -21.01 -3.67
C ARG A 130 3.59 -19.80 -3.54
N TRP A 131 4.04 -19.27 -4.68
CA TRP A 131 5.04 -18.21 -4.75
C TRP A 131 4.58 -16.89 -4.17
N ASP A 132 3.32 -16.53 -4.35
CA ASP A 132 2.72 -15.33 -3.75
C ASP A 132 2.75 -15.40 -2.22
N ALA A 133 2.44 -16.56 -1.64
CA ALA A 133 2.53 -16.80 -0.21
C ALA A 133 3.95 -16.55 0.33
N LEU A 134 4.94 -17.14 -0.36
CA LEU A 134 6.36 -16.99 0.00
C LEU A 134 6.84 -15.54 -0.12
N THR A 135 6.43 -14.85 -1.19
CA THR A 135 6.82 -13.46 -1.47
C THR A 135 6.25 -12.52 -0.41
N LEU A 136 4.95 -12.64 -0.13
CA LEU A 136 4.29 -11.79 0.86
C LEU A 136 4.76 -12.08 2.29
N ALA A 137 4.95 -13.34 2.67
CA ALA A 137 5.49 -13.70 3.97
C ALA A 137 6.94 -13.23 4.15
N SER A 138 7.77 -13.33 3.11
CA SER A 138 9.13 -12.80 3.13
C SER A 138 9.16 -11.27 3.21
N ALA A 139 8.19 -10.58 2.60
CA ALA A 139 8.04 -9.14 2.75
C ALA A 139 7.56 -8.73 4.15
N ALA A 140 6.64 -9.49 4.72
CA ALA A 140 6.02 -9.20 6.02
C ALA A 140 6.88 -9.59 7.23
N SER A 141 8.00 -10.31 7.03
CA SER A 141 8.88 -10.76 8.13
C SER A 141 9.46 -9.63 8.97
N ASP A 142 9.54 -8.43 8.40
CA ASP A 142 10.13 -7.26 9.06
C ASP A 142 9.13 -6.61 10.04
N ILE A 143 7.85 -6.95 9.94
CA ILE A 143 6.76 -6.32 10.72
C ILE A 143 5.88 -7.32 11.47
N LEU A 144 6.01 -8.63 11.21
CA LEU A 144 5.24 -9.73 11.81
C LEU A 144 6.14 -10.73 12.54
N GLY A 145 5.60 -11.36 13.58
CA GLY A 145 6.23 -12.46 14.31
C GLY A 145 6.03 -13.84 13.67
N PRO A 146 6.73 -14.88 14.15
CA PRO A 146 6.75 -16.21 13.55
C PRO A 146 5.38 -16.88 13.39
N GLU A 147 4.51 -16.81 14.40
CA GLU A 147 3.18 -17.43 14.40
C GLU A 147 2.27 -16.79 13.32
N GLN A 148 2.43 -15.48 13.12
CA GLN A 148 1.67 -14.71 12.15
C GLN A 148 2.15 -15.01 10.73
N LEU A 149 3.48 -15.17 10.53
CA LEU A 149 4.05 -15.61 9.26
C LEU A 149 3.59 -17.02 8.87
N GLN A 150 3.49 -17.95 9.84
CA GLN A 150 2.96 -19.29 9.60
C GLN A 150 1.51 -19.23 9.10
N THR A 151 0.69 -18.37 9.69
CA THR A 151 -0.70 -18.16 9.28
C THR A 151 -0.77 -17.60 7.86
N LEU A 152 0.03 -16.58 7.56
CA LEU A 152 0.09 -15.95 6.24
C LEU A 152 0.54 -16.90 5.12
N LEU A 153 1.57 -17.72 5.39
CA LEU A 153 2.03 -18.79 4.50
C LEU A 153 0.95 -19.84 4.23
N SER A 154 0.02 -20.04 5.15
CA SER A 154 -1.08 -21.00 5.00
C SER A 154 -2.30 -20.40 4.30
N ALA A 155 -2.52 -19.10 4.42
CA ALA A 155 -3.74 -18.45 3.95
C ALA A 155 -3.75 -18.10 2.45
N CYS A 156 -2.58 -17.84 1.85
CA CYS A 156 -2.49 -17.63 0.42
C CYS A 156 -2.68 -18.98 -0.31
N SER A 157 -3.82 -19.16 -0.97
CA SER A 157 -4.09 -20.28 -1.87
C SER A 157 -3.37 -20.08 -3.22
N GLY A 158 -3.10 -21.17 -3.94
CA GLY A 158 -2.14 -21.26 -5.07
C GLY A 158 -2.48 -20.51 -6.37
N ASN A 159 -3.11 -19.34 -6.29
CA ASN A 159 -3.32 -18.47 -7.44
C ASN A 159 -2.14 -17.49 -7.56
N ASP A 160 -1.25 -17.73 -8.51
CA ASP A 160 -0.19 -16.77 -8.86
C ASP A 160 -0.80 -15.47 -9.42
N GLY A 161 -0.35 -14.32 -8.90
CA GLY A 161 -0.73 -12.99 -9.38
C GLY A 161 -1.55 -12.15 -8.41
N ILE A 162 -1.97 -12.70 -7.27
CA ILE A 162 -2.67 -11.99 -6.19
C ILE A 162 -1.74 -10.96 -5.53
N VAL A 163 -0.50 -11.36 -5.24
CA VAL A 163 0.48 -10.45 -4.60
C VAL A 163 1.05 -9.46 -5.62
N GLY A 164 1.15 -9.87 -6.88
CA GLY A 164 1.79 -9.11 -7.95
C GLY A 164 3.26 -9.51 -8.14
N ARG A 165 3.89 -8.97 -9.19
CA ARG A 165 5.27 -9.33 -9.57
C ARG A 165 6.35 -8.49 -8.90
N GLU A 166 6.00 -7.75 -7.86
CA GLU A 166 6.93 -6.88 -7.15
C GLU A 166 7.91 -7.69 -6.28
N ARG A 167 9.11 -7.14 -6.06
CA ARG A 167 10.15 -7.74 -5.21
C ARG A 167 9.72 -7.72 -3.74
N ALA A 168 10.01 -8.78 -3.00
CA ALA A 168 9.67 -8.89 -1.59
C ALA A 168 10.29 -7.76 -0.75
N SER A 169 11.52 -7.35 -1.08
CA SER A 169 12.18 -6.23 -0.40
C SER A 169 11.45 -4.89 -0.56
N ARG A 170 10.84 -4.63 -1.72
CA ARG A 170 10.06 -3.41 -1.98
C ARG A 170 8.75 -3.44 -1.22
N LEU A 171 8.06 -4.58 -1.25
CA LEU A 171 6.86 -4.81 -0.45
C LEU A 171 7.16 -4.62 1.04
N ALA A 172 8.31 -5.10 1.54
CA ALA A 172 8.74 -4.88 2.93
C ALA A 172 8.89 -3.39 3.26
N VAL A 173 9.45 -2.59 2.35
CA VAL A 173 9.54 -1.13 2.51
C VAL A 173 8.15 -0.49 2.60
N HIS A 174 7.22 -0.84 1.70
CA HIS A 174 5.85 -0.32 1.74
C HIS A 174 5.11 -0.72 3.02
N LEU A 175 5.23 -1.98 3.42
CA LEU A 175 4.68 -2.50 4.67
C LEU A 175 5.25 -1.75 5.88
N GLY A 176 6.57 -1.55 5.93
CA GLY A 176 7.24 -0.79 6.98
C GLY A 176 6.76 0.67 7.05
N GLN A 177 6.54 1.31 5.90
CA GLN A 177 6.01 2.68 5.83
C GLN A 177 4.56 2.76 6.33
N ILE A 178 3.68 1.87 5.85
CA ILE A 178 2.25 1.87 6.19
C ILE A 178 2.02 1.53 7.66
N PHE A 179 2.74 0.53 8.18
CA PHE A 179 2.53 0.01 9.53
C PHE A 179 3.40 0.68 10.60
N ALA A 180 4.17 1.71 10.25
CA ALA A 180 5.00 2.46 11.20
C ALA A 180 4.21 2.96 12.41
N ASP A 181 3.03 3.56 12.16
CA ASP A 181 2.15 4.12 13.19
C ASP A 181 1.07 3.11 13.67
N VAL A 182 1.06 1.89 13.14
CA VAL A 182 0.07 0.86 13.48
C VAL A 182 0.61 -0.08 14.56
N PRO A 183 -0.10 -0.26 15.69
CA PRO A 183 0.31 -1.17 16.75
C PRO A 183 0.53 -2.60 16.25
N HIS A 184 1.62 -3.23 16.69
CA HIS A 184 2.03 -4.58 16.26
C HIS A 184 0.89 -5.62 16.31
N PRO A 185 0.03 -5.70 17.35
CA PRO A 185 -1.05 -6.69 17.39
C PRO A 185 -2.10 -6.57 16.29
N ARG A 186 -2.21 -5.42 15.61
CA ARG A 186 -3.22 -5.17 14.56
C ARG A 186 -2.74 -5.43 13.15
N ARG A 187 -1.42 -5.42 12.94
CA ARG A 187 -0.79 -5.56 11.61
C ARG A 187 -1.20 -6.86 10.89
N PRO A 188 -1.26 -8.04 11.55
CA PRO A 188 -1.67 -9.27 10.88
C PRO A 188 -3.10 -9.20 10.35
N ALA A 189 -4.04 -8.70 11.17
CA ALA A 189 -5.46 -8.61 10.79
C ALA A 189 -5.68 -7.69 9.59
N LEU A 190 -4.97 -6.55 9.54
CA LEU A 190 -5.05 -5.61 8.42
C LEU A 190 -4.48 -6.21 7.12
N LEU A 191 -3.38 -6.95 7.22
CA LEU A 191 -2.78 -7.60 6.05
C LEU A 191 -3.66 -8.76 5.53
N MET A 192 -4.30 -9.51 6.44
CA MET A 192 -5.26 -10.55 6.07
C MET A 192 -6.52 -9.97 5.44
N ASP A 193 -7.09 -8.89 5.99
CA ASP A 193 -8.24 -8.19 5.39
C ASP A 193 -7.90 -7.63 4.00
N LEU A 194 -6.69 -7.11 3.78
CA LEU A 194 -6.22 -6.73 2.44
C LEU A 194 -6.19 -7.94 1.48
N LEU A 195 -5.61 -9.05 1.92
CA LEU A 195 -5.53 -10.27 1.10
C LEU A 195 -6.93 -10.77 0.70
N GLU A 196 -7.85 -10.84 1.66
CA GLU A 196 -9.24 -11.23 1.41
C GLU A 196 -9.93 -10.33 0.39
N ARG A 197 -9.71 -9.01 0.48
CA ARG A 197 -10.26 -8.03 -0.47
C ARG A 197 -9.69 -8.18 -1.88
N VAL A 198 -8.38 -8.37 -2.02
CA VAL A 198 -7.75 -8.60 -3.33
C VAL A 198 -8.25 -9.91 -3.94
N VAL A 199 -8.34 -10.98 -3.15
CA VAL A 199 -8.91 -12.26 -3.60
C VAL A 199 -10.36 -12.10 -4.04
N ALA A 200 -11.17 -11.37 -3.27
CA ALA A 200 -12.56 -11.07 -3.63
C ALA A 200 -12.66 -10.25 -4.92
N HIS A 201 -11.75 -9.29 -5.14
CA HIS A 201 -11.66 -8.49 -6.35
C HIS A 201 -11.33 -9.35 -7.58
N HIS A 202 -10.33 -10.22 -7.48
CA HIS A 202 -10.00 -11.17 -8.55
C HIS A 202 -11.14 -12.14 -8.84
N ALA A 203 -11.80 -12.66 -7.80
CA ALA A 203 -12.96 -13.53 -7.95
C ALA A 203 -14.12 -12.79 -8.65
N ALA A 204 -14.35 -11.51 -8.34
CA ALA A 204 -15.34 -10.70 -9.04
C ALA A 204 -14.98 -10.48 -10.52
N GLY A 205 -13.71 -10.18 -10.82
CA GLY A 205 -13.22 -10.06 -12.20
C GLY A 205 -13.34 -11.35 -13.00
N ALA A 206 -12.98 -12.48 -12.40
CA ALA A 206 -13.13 -13.81 -13.01
C ALA A 206 -14.60 -14.17 -13.25
N ARG A 207 -15.50 -13.88 -12.29
CA ARG A 207 -16.96 -14.03 -12.47
C ARG A 207 -17.47 -13.16 -13.62
N ARG A 208 -17.07 -11.88 -13.68
CA ARG A 208 -17.43 -10.98 -14.79
C ARG A 208 -16.97 -11.54 -16.13
N ALA A 209 -15.72 -11.98 -16.24
CA ALA A 209 -15.20 -12.58 -17.46
C ALA A 209 -15.95 -13.86 -17.86
N ALA A 210 -16.29 -14.73 -16.89
CA ALA A 210 -17.06 -15.94 -17.14
C ALA A 210 -18.49 -15.64 -17.63
N ARG A 211 -19.15 -14.64 -17.05
CA ARG A 211 -20.48 -14.18 -17.49
C ARG A 211 -20.45 -13.60 -18.90
N LEU A 212 -19.49 -12.74 -19.21
CA LEU A 212 -19.30 -12.19 -20.57
C LEU A 212 -18.98 -13.30 -21.59
N ALA A 213 -18.23 -14.34 -21.18
CA ALA A 213 -17.92 -15.48 -22.04
C ALA A 213 -19.15 -16.35 -22.38
N MET A 214 -20.27 -16.20 -21.66
CA MET A 214 -21.53 -16.85 -22.02
C MET A 214 -22.17 -16.23 -23.26
N HIS A 215 -21.80 -15.00 -23.63
CA HIS A 215 -22.38 -14.33 -24.79
C HIS A 215 -22.03 -15.08 -26.08
N GLY A 216 -22.98 -15.12 -27.02
CA GLY A 216 -22.74 -15.69 -28.34
C GLY A 216 -21.59 -14.99 -29.06
N LYS A 217 -20.67 -15.75 -29.68
CA LYS A 217 -19.55 -15.19 -30.46
C LYS A 217 -19.98 -14.37 -31.68
N VAL A 218 -21.21 -14.57 -32.14
CA VAL A 218 -21.81 -13.84 -33.26
C VAL A 218 -22.98 -13.08 -32.70
N ASP A 219 -22.87 -11.76 -32.74
CA ASP A 219 -23.98 -10.86 -32.44
C ASP A 219 -25.13 -11.12 -33.42
N ARG A 220 -26.33 -11.30 -32.87
CA ARG A 220 -27.56 -11.58 -33.61
C ARG A 220 -28.67 -10.62 -33.18
N GLU A 221 -28.32 -9.55 -32.47
CA GLU A 221 -29.26 -8.55 -31.97
C GLU A 221 -30.10 -7.97 -33.11
N ASP A 222 -29.49 -7.55 -34.22
CA ASP A 222 -30.20 -6.98 -35.37
C ASP A 222 -31.17 -7.97 -36.04
N GLU A 223 -30.73 -9.22 -36.26
CA GLU A 223 -31.58 -10.27 -36.80
C GLU A 223 -32.76 -10.55 -35.86
N LEU A 224 -32.49 -10.59 -34.55
CA LEU A 224 -33.52 -10.83 -33.55
C LEU A 224 -34.49 -9.65 -33.42
N ARG A 225 -34.01 -8.41 -33.54
CA ARG A 225 -34.80 -7.18 -33.56
C ARG A 225 -35.73 -7.15 -34.77
N GLU A 226 -35.27 -7.58 -35.93
CA GLU A 226 -36.12 -7.74 -37.12
C GLU A 226 -37.18 -8.83 -36.91
N LEU A 227 -36.80 -9.99 -36.41
CA LEU A 227 -37.73 -11.09 -36.13
C LEU A 227 -38.78 -10.73 -35.07
N TYR A 228 -38.39 -10.01 -34.01
CA TYR A 228 -39.27 -9.55 -32.95
C TYR A 228 -40.29 -8.53 -33.49
N ARG A 229 -39.82 -7.53 -34.24
CA ARG A 229 -40.69 -6.53 -34.90
C ARG A 229 -41.65 -7.18 -35.90
N HIS A 230 -41.15 -8.04 -36.78
CA HIS A 230 -42.00 -8.76 -37.73
C HIS A 230 -43.07 -9.59 -37.01
N HIS A 231 -42.72 -10.24 -35.90
CA HIS A 231 -43.71 -10.96 -35.10
C HIS A 231 -44.77 -10.02 -34.49
N ALA A 232 -44.36 -8.86 -33.96
CA ALA A 232 -45.27 -7.86 -33.43
C ALA A 232 -46.21 -7.31 -34.52
N ASP A 233 -45.67 -7.00 -35.70
CA ASP A 233 -46.41 -6.56 -36.88
C ASP A 233 -47.45 -7.59 -37.32
N GLU A 234 -47.09 -8.87 -37.38
CA GLU A 234 -48.04 -9.94 -37.71
C GLU A 234 -49.17 -10.06 -36.67
N GLN A 235 -48.89 -9.84 -35.38
CA GLN A 235 -49.95 -9.80 -34.36
C GLN A 235 -50.85 -8.57 -34.53
N LEU A 236 -50.28 -7.42 -34.89
CA LEU A 236 -51.02 -6.19 -35.13
C LEU A 236 -51.93 -6.33 -36.36
N LEU A 237 -51.38 -6.84 -37.47
CA LEU A 237 -52.12 -7.15 -38.70
C LEU A 237 -53.25 -8.14 -38.45
N ARG A 238 -53.00 -9.18 -37.63
CA ARG A 238 -54.05 -10.13 -37.25
C ARG A 238 -55.21 -9.44 -36.52
N ARG A 239 -54.93 -8.48 -35.62
CA ARG A 239 -55.97 -7.73 -34.90
C ARG A 239 -56.71 -6.76 -35.79
N LEU A 240 -55.99 -6.06 -36.66
CA LEU A 240 -56.59 -5.23 -37.71
C LEU A 240 -57.58 -6.07 -38.54
N ARG A 241 -57.17 -7.26 -38.99
CA ARG A 241 -58.04 -8.18 -39.74
C ARG A 241 -59.26 -8.65 -38.95
N MET A 242 -59.09 -8.94 -37.65
CA MET A 242 -60.23 -9.30 -36.80
C MET A 242 -61.21 -8.14 -36.58
N THR A 243 -60.73 -6.90 -36.61
CA THR A 243 -61.55 -5.70 -36.32
C THR A 243 -62.23 -5.16 -37.57
N VAL A 244 -61.51 -5.12 -38.70
CA VAL A 244 -61.96 -4.47 -39.93
C VAL A 244 -62.39 -5.47 -41.01
N GLY A 245 -61.91 -6.72 -40.95
CA GLY A 245 -62.21 -7.80 -41.90
C GLY A 245 -60.94 -8.44 -42.50
N GLU A 246 -61.07 -9.61 -43.11
CA GLU A 246 -59.96 -10.45 -43.62
C GLU A 246 -59.01 -9.71 -44.60
N THR A 247 -59.51 -8.71 -45.35
CA THR A 247 -58.75 -7.96 -46.37
C THR A 247 -58.92 -6.44 -46.19
N PRO A 248 -58.27 -5.82 -45.19
CA PRO A 248 -58.39 -4.38 -44.95
C PRO A 248 -57.73 -3.58 -46.08
N SER A 249 -58.35 -2.47 -46.50
CA SER A 249 -57.72 -1.54 -47.44
C SER A 249 -56.64 -0.68 -46.74
N LEU A 250 -55.79 0.00 -47.51
CA LEU A 250 -54.81 0.95 -46.94
C LEU A 250 -55.48 2.08 -46.16
N ALA A 251 -56.67 2.54 -46.60
CA ALA A 251 -57.44 3.55 -45.90
C ALA A 251 -58.00 3.03 -44.56
N ASP A 252 -58.37 1.76 -44.51
CA ASP A 252 -58.81 1.09 -43.28
C ASP A 252 -57.67 0.97 -42.27
N ALA A 253 -56.50 0.52 -42.74
CA ALA A 253 -55.30 0.41 -41.91
C ALA A 253 -54.87 1.79 -41.35
N ALA A 254 -54.90 2.85 -42.17
CA ALA A 254 -54.51 4.20 -41.76
C ALA A 254 -55.47 4.84 -40.75
N ARG A 255 -56.76 4.44 -40.73
CA ARG A 255 -57.77 4.96 -39.79
C ARG A 255 -57.90 4.10 -38.53
N TRP A 256 -57.47 2.85 -38.60
CA TRP A 256 -57.57 1.94 -37.48
C TRP A 256 -56.59 2.35 -36.38
N THR A 257 -57.05 2.31 -35.15
CA THR A 257 -56.21 2.48 -33.97
C THR A 257 -56.54 1.36 -32.98
N PRO A 258 -55.55 0.76 -32.30
CA PRO A 258 -55.82 -0.32 -31.35
C PRO A 258 -56.75 0.14 -30.22
N GLY A 259 -57.76 -0.68 -29.90
CA GLY A 259 -58.67 -0.44 -28.78
C GLY A 259 -58.07 -0.88 -27.42
N PRO A 260 -58.76 -0.61 -26.30
CA PRO A 260 -58.26 -0.98 -24.97
C PRO A 260 -57.98 -2.48 -24.78
N THR A 261 -58.85 -3.34 -25.32
CA THR A 261 -58.63 -4.80 -25.32
C THR A 261 -57.38 -5.17 -26.13
N ASP A 262 -57.12 -4.45 -27.23
CA ASP A 262 -55.95 -4.72 -28.03
C ASP A 262 -54.67 -4.43 -27.27
N TRP A 263 -54.60 -3.22 -26.70
CA TRP A 263 -53.52 -2.77 -25.83
C TRP A 263 -53.28 -3.71 -24.66
N SER A 264 -54.33 -4.13 -23.95
CA SER A 264 -54.19 -5.05 -22.82
C SER A 264 -53.51 -6.37 -23.20
N VAL A 265 -53.84 -6.93 -24.37
CA VAL A 265 -53.22 -8.19 -24.83
C VAL A 265 -51.78 -7.95 -25.32
N MET A 266 -51.48 -6.83 -25.99
CA MET A 266 -50.10 -6.50 -26.40
C MET A 266 -49.20 -6.30 -25.18
N LEU A 267 -49.66 -5.52 -24.20
CA LEU A 267 -48.94 -5.26 -22.96
C LEU A 267 -48.77 -6.53 -22.12
N GLN A 268 -49.77 -7.40 -22.07
CA GLN A 268 -49.64 -8.70 -21.42
C GLN A 268 -48.57 -9.59 -22.08
N ALA A 269 -48.50 -9.61 -23.42
CA ALA A 269 -47.46 -10.36 -24.13
C ALA A 269 -46.06 -9.81 -23.87
N ALA A 270 -45.93 -8.48 -23.80
CA ALA A 270 -44.70 -7.78 -23.42
C ALA A 270 -44.22 -8.13 -22.00
N VAL A 271 -45.13 -8.15 -21.01
CA VAL A 271 -44.80 -8.61 -19.64
C VAL A 271 -44.34 -10.07 -19.63
N GLU A 272 -45.01 -10.94 -20.39
CA GLU A 272 -44.64 -12.36 -20.49
C GLU A 272 -43.25 -12.54 -21.14
N ASP A 273 -42.93 -11.75 -22.17
CA ASP A 273 -41.61 -11.75 -22.80
C ASP A 273 -40.53 -11.25 -21.86
N ALA A 274 -40.79 -10.15 -21.13
CA ALA A 274 -39.86 -9.63 -20.15
C ALA A 274 -39.59 -10.65 -19.04
N MET A 275 -40.63 -11.28 -18.49
CA MET A 275 -40.49 -12.34 -17.49
C MET A 275 -39.67 -13.53 -18.02
N ALA A 276 -39.89 -13.94 -19.27
CA ALA A 276 -39.14 -15.01 -19.90
C ALA A 276 -37.67 -14.63 -20.15
N ALA A 277 -37.42 -13.42 -20.65
CA ALA A 277 -36.07 -12.90 -20.85
C ALA A 277 -35.30 -12.79 -19.52
N THR A 278 -35.93 -12.26 -18.47
CA THR A 278 -35.35 -12.18 -17.12
C THR A 278 -34.89 -13.55 -16.62
N VAL A 279 -35.74 -14.58 -16.73
CA VAL A 279 -35.40 -15.93 -16.27
C VAL A 279 -34.31 -16.57 -17.13
N LEU A 280 -34.33 -16.33 -18.44
CA LEU A 280 -33.31 -16.82 -19.37
C LEU A 280 -31.93 -16.20 -19.06
N LEU A 281 -31.88 -14.88 -18.80
CA LEU A 281 -30.68 -14.16 -18.36
C LEU A 281 -30.18 -14.66 -17.01
N ARG A 282 -31.05 -14.76 -16.00
CA ARG A 282 -30.68 -15.28 -14.67
C ARG A 282 -30.14 -16.71 -14.74
N THR A 283 -30.69 -17.53 -15.64
CA THR A 283 -30.19 -18.89 -15.86
C THR A 283 -28.83 -18.86 -16.54
N SER A 284 -28.61 -17.98 -17.52
CA SER A 284 -27.30 -17.79 -18.14
C SER A 284 -26.23 -17.37 -17.12
N VAL A 285 -26.56 -16.41 -16.25
CA VAL A 285 -25.67 -15.96 -15.15
C VAL A 285 -25.41 -17.09 -14.15
N ALA A 286 -26.45 -17.84 -13.75
CA ALA A 286 -26.28 -18.98 -12.84
C ALA A 286 -25.38 -20.06 -13.45
N VAL A 287 -25.50 -20.34 -14.76
CA VAL A 287 -24.62 -21.30 -15.46
C VAL A 287 -23.17 -20.82 -15.49
N ALA A 288 -22.94 -19.51 -15.67
CA ALA A 288 -21.59 -18.95 -15.59
C ALA A 288 -20.97 -19.08 -14.20
N ASP A 289 -21.77 -18.86 -13.15
CA ASP A 289 -21.30 -18.82 -11.76
C ASP A 289 -21.19 -20.22 -11.11
N LEU A 290 -22.09 -21.15 -11.42
CA LEU A 290 -22.23 -22.45 -10.74
C LEU A 290 -21.96 -23.67 -11.66
N GLY A 291 -21.87 -23.46 -12.97
CA GLY A 291 -21.87 -24.54 -13.96
C GLY A 291 -23.28 -25.02 -14.32
N THR A 292 -23.39 -25.75 -15.44
CA THR A 292 -24.69 -26.03 -16.08
C THR A 292 -25.67 -26.82 -15.21
N GLU A 293 -25.22 -27.92 -14.60
CA GLU A 293 -26.10 -28.83 -13.86
C GLU A 293 -26.63 -28.18 -12.58
N ALA A 294 -25.74 -27.64 -11.75
CA ALA A 294 -26.10 -26.96 -10.51
C ALA A 294 -27.02 -25.75 -10.76
N ALA A 295 -26.75 -24.98 -11.82
CA ALA A 295 -27.58 -23.83 -12.19
C ALA A 295 -28.98 -24.20 -12.66
N LEU A 296 -29.14 -25.24 -13.50
CA LEU A 296 -30.47 -25.65 -13.96
C LEU A 296 -31.31 -26.21 -12.80
N ALA A 297 -30.67 -26.97 -11.90
CA ALA A 297 -31.32 -27.41 -10.66
C ALA A 297 -31.78 -26.22 -9.81
N SER A 298 -30.91 -25.21 -9.58
CA SER A 298 -31.26 -24.04 -8.77
C SER A 298 -32.32 -23.13 -9.42
N MET A 299 -32.40 -23.11 -10.76
CA MET A 299 -33.30 -22.23 -11.52
C MET A 299 -34.64 -22.89 -11.90
N THR A 300 -34.87 -24.16 -11.55
CA THR A 300 -36.04 -24.94 -11.97
C THR A 300 -37.38 -24.25 -11.63
N ALA A 301 -37.54 -23.69 -10.43
CA ALA A 301 -38.77 -23.00 -10.04
C ALA A 301 -39.05 -21.76 -10.91
N GLN A 302 -38.02 -20.97 -11.20
CA GLN A 302 -38.13 -19.77 -12.03
C GLN A 302 -38.43 -20.12 -13.49
N LEU A 303 -37.74 -21.14 -14.02
CA LEU A 303 -37.96 -21.68 -15.38
C LEU A 303 -39.40 -22.15 -15.57
N ASN A 304 -39.94 -22.91 -14.60
CA ASN A 304 -41.32 -23.39 -14.65
C ASN A 304 -42.34 -22.25 -14.57
N ALA A 305 -42.11 -21.26 -13.70
CA ALA A 305 -43.00 -20.10 -13.56
C ALA A 305 -43.07 -19.26 -14.84
N ALA A 306 -41.94 -18.98 -15.48
CA ALA A 306 -41.92 -18.27 -16.76
C ALA A 306 -42.49 -19.14 -17.91
N ALA A 307 -42.15 -20.42 -17.97
CA ALA A 307 -42.68 -21.34 -18.98
C ALA A 307 -44.21 -21.46 -18.95
N ALA A 308 -44.82 -21.37 -17.76
CA ALA A 308 -46.27 -21.40 -17.59
C ALA A 308 -46.99 -20.14 -18.13
N LYS A 309 -46.29 -19.01 -18.25
CA LYS A 309 -46.86 -17.74 -18.72
C LYS A 309 -46.74 -17.54 -20.22
N VAL A 310 -45.75 -18.13 -20.90
CA VAL A 310 -45.55 -17.90 -22.34
C VAL A 310 -46.38 -18.85 -23.22
N LYS A 311 -47.17 -18.27 -24.15
CA LYS A 311 -47.97 -18.99 -25.14
C LYS A 311 -47.29 -18.98 -26.53
N GLY A 312 -47.38 -20.07 -27.29
CA GLY A 312 -46.91 -20.10 -28.68
C GLY A 312 -46.50 -21.49 -29.21
N PRO A 313 -46.31 -21.64 -30.55
CA PRO A 313 -45.94 -22.91 -31.18
C PRO A 313 -44.59 -23.46 -30.68
N ARG A 314 -44.44 -24.79 -30.74
CA ARG A 314 -43.34 -25.56 -30.10
C ARG A 314 -42.15 -25.87 -31.04
N LYS A 315 -42.29 -25.69 -32.35
CA LYS A 315 -41.30 -26.07 -33.34
C LYS A 315 -40.89 -24.85 -34.16
N LEU A 316 -39.61 -24.50 -34.12
CA LEU A 316 -39.01 -23.56 -35.05
C LEU A 316 -37.68 -24.15 -35.54
N SER A 317 -37.54 -24.25 -36.85
CA SER A 317 -36.24 -24.40 -37.50
C SER A 317 -35.63 -23.00 -37.61
N GLY A 318 -34.87 -22.57 -36.61
CA GLY A 318 -34.23 -21.24 -36.59
C GLY A 318 -34.28 -20.54 -35.22
N LEU A 319 -33.85 -19.28 -35.20
CA LEU A 319 -33.91 -18.40 -34.03
C LEU A 319 -35.38 -17.97 -33.80
N PRO A 320 -35.98 -18.24 -32.63
CA PRO A 320 -37.35 -17.81 -32.38
C PRO A 320 -37.45 -16.28 -32.23
N PRO A 321 -38.55 -15.66 -32.67
CA PRO A 321 -38.73 -14.22 -32.52
C PRO A 321 -38.90 -13.80 -31.04
N ARG A 322 -39.28 -14.72 -30.14
CA ARG A 322 -39.56 -14.44 -28.72
C ARG A 322 -38.73 -15.36 -27.81
N PRO A 323 -38.43 -14.99 -26.55
CA PRO A 323 -37.62 -15.81 -25.63
C PRO A 323 -38.33 -17.04 -25.08
N GLY A 324 -39.67 -17.05 -25.04
CA GLY A 324 -40.46 -18.09 -24.40
C GLY A 324 -40.22 -19.55 -24.85
N PRO A 325 -40.03 -19.85 -26.15
CA PRO A 325 -39.64 -21.18 -26.60
C PRO A 325 -38.37 -21.69 -25.90
N TYR A 326 -37.36 -20.84 -25.68
CA TYR A 326 -36.11 -21.27 -25.04
C TYR A 326 -36.29 -21.55 -23.55
N VAL A 327 -37.07 -20.73 -22.85
CA VAL A 327 -37.42 -20.99 -21.44
C VAL A 327 -38.20 -22.29 -21.29
N ARG A 328 -39.15 -22.58 -22.18
CA ARG A 328 -39.91 -23.84 -22.18
C ARG A 328 -39.04 -25.06 -22.46
N ASP A 329 -38.08 -24.95 -23.37
CA ASP A 329 -37.12 -26.03 -23.63
C ASP A 329 -36.31 -26.35 -22.36
N LEU A 330 -35.77 -25.32 -21.70
CA LEU A 330 -34.96 -25.49 -20.48
C LEU A 330 -35.78 -26.01 -19.29
N ALA A 331 -37.01 -25.53 -19.11
CA ALA A 331 -37.91 -26.00 -18.05
C ALA A 331 -38.30 -27.49 -18.24
N ARG A 332 -38.50 -27.91 -19.49
CA ARG A 332 -38.94 -29.27 -19.80
C ARG A 332 -37.81 -30.30 -19.73
N TRP A 333 -36.58 -29.89 -20.03
CA TRP A 333 -35.42 -30.77 -20.11
C TRP A 333 -34.23 -30.21 -19.33
N PRO A 334 -34.35 -30.08 -18.00
CA PRO A 334 -33.28 -29.51 -17.15
C PRO A 334 -31.99 -30.35 -17.18
N ASP A 335 -32.05 -31.64 -17.49
CA ASP A 335 -30.88 -32.52 -17.55
C ASP A 335 -30.09 -32.41 -18.88
N ARG A 336 -30.57 -31.61 -19.84
CA ARG A 336 -29.99 -31.50 -21.19
C ARG A 336 -29.02 -30.34 -21.31
N ALA A 337 -27.79 -30.54 -20.83
CA ALA A 337 -26.70 -29.55 -20.90
C ALA A 337 -26.34 -29.12 -22.34
N ASP A 338 -26.58 -29.95 -23.35
CA ASP A 338 -26.45 -29.59 -24.76
C ASP A 338 -27.47 -28.52 -25.19
N LEU A 339 -28.70 -28.58 -24.70
CA LEU A 339 -29.71 -27.55 -24.96
C LEU A 339 -29.31 -26.24 -24.28
N ALA A 340 -28.91 -26.27 -23.01
CA ALA A 340 -28.44 -25.07 -22.30
C ALA A 340 -27.31 -24.35 -23.05
N ARG A 341 -26.30 -25.10 -23.53
CA ARG A 341 -25.20 -24.55 -24.34
C ARG A 341 -25.65 -23.94 -25.67
N GLN A 342 -26.76 -24.39 -26.26
CA GLN A 342 -27.27 -23.82 -27.50
C GLN A 342 -28.18 -22.60 -27.27
N ARG A 343 -28.91 -22.55 -26.14
CA ARG A 343 -29.96 -21.55 -25.89
C ARG A 343 -29.48 -20.35 -25.09
N LEU A 344 -28.70 -20.58 -24.03
CA LEU A 344 -28.26 -19.52 -23.11
C LEU A 344 -27.34 -18.47 -23.75
N PRO A 345 -26.52 -18.77 -24.77
CA PRO A 345 -25.74 -17.72 -25.43
C PRO A 345 -26.58 -16.62 -26.11
N ARG A 346 -27.89 -16.83 -26.29
CA ARG A 346 -28.84 -15.85 -26.83
C ARG A 346 -29.60 -15.07 -25.76
N ALA A 347 -29.39 -15.38 -24.48
CA ALA A 347 -30.11 -14.74 -23.38
C ALA A 347 -29.94 -13.21 -23.39
N ARG A 348 -28.71 -12.74 -23.63
CA ARG A 348 -28.38 -11.31 -23.75
C ARG A 348 -29.13 -10.64 -24.91
N ASP A 349 -29.07 -11.24 -26.10
CA ASP A 349 -29.74 -10.72 -27.30
C ASP A 349 -31.26 -10.59 -27.08
N TYR A 350 -31.90 -11.61 -26.50
CA TYR A 350 -33.33 -11.53 -26.13
C TYR A 350 -33.59 -10.47 -25.06
N GLY A 351 -32.70 -10.34 -24.08
CA GLY A 351 -32.82 -9.33 -23.03
C GLY A 351 -32.89 -7.91 -23.59
N VAL A 352 -31.96 -7.57 -24.48
CA VAL A 352 -31.89 -6.25 -25.13
C VAL A 352 -33.14 -6.01 -25.99
N VAL A 353 -33.44 -6.91 -26.92
CA VAL A 353 -34.55 -6.73 -27.87
C VAL A 353 -35.91 -6.64 -27.16
N VAL A 354 -36.12 -7.44 -26.11
CA VAL A 354 -37.36 -7.38 -25.32
C VAL A 354 -37.42 -6.10 -24.50
N LEU A 355 -36.32 -5.66 -23.89
CA LEU A 355 -36.29 -4.42 -23.12
C LEU A 355 -36.66 -3.21 -24.01
N GLU A 356 -36.01 -3.09 -25.18
CA GLU A 356 -36.30 -2.05 -26.18
C GLU A 356 -37.77 -2.11 -26.64
N GLY A 357 -38.24 -3.29 -27.06
CA GLY A 357 -39.61 -3.45 -27.56
C GLY A 357 -40.68 -3.18 -26.50
N VAL A 358 -40.42 -3.48 -25.23
CA VAL A 358 -41.31 -3.12 -24.11
C VAL A 358 -41.31 -1.60 -23.90
N GLU A 359 -40.15 -0.94 -23.93
CA GLU A 359 -40.04 0.50 -23.74
C GLU A 359 -40.76 1.28 -24.85
N GLU A 360 -40.56 0.90 -26.11
CA GLU A 360 -41.29 1.47 -27.25
C GLU A 360 -42.80 1.31 -27.08
N LEU A 361 -43.26 0.09 -26.74
CA LEU A 361 -44.68 -0.19 -26.56
C LEU A 361 -45.30 0.62 -25.41
N LEU A 362 -44.56 0.80 -24.30
CA LEU A 362 -45.03 1.57 -23.15
C LEU A 362 -45.10 3.07 -23.45
N ALA A 363 -44.17 3.59 -24.25
CA ALA A 363 -44.16 4.99 -24.68
C ALA A 363 -45.32 5.32 -25.63
N ASP A 364 -45.77 4.34 -26.42
CA ASP A 364 -46.82 4.51 -27.43
C ASP A 364 -48.25 4.41 -26.87
N ILE A 365 -48.45 4.13 -25.58
CA ILE A 365 -49.79 4.00 -24.97
C ILE A 365 -50.53 5.35 -25.04
N PRO A 366 -51.68 5.43 -25.72
CA PRO A 366 -52.45 6.67 -25.78
C PRO A 366 -53.12 6.99 -24.43
N GLU A 367 -53.06 8.25 -23.98
CA GLU A 367 -53.72 8.69 -22.73
C GLU A 367 -55.21 8.32 -22.67
N ARG A 368 -55.90 8.35 -23.82
CA ARG A 368 -57.32 8.03 -23.95
C ARG A 368 -57.68 6.61 -23.51
N VAL A 369 -56.73 5.66 -23.47
CA VAL A 369 -56.98 4.27 -23.03
C VAL A 369 -56.48 3.99 -21.60
N HIS A 370 -55.85 4.96 -20.92
CA HIS A 370 -55.30 4.75 -19.57
C HIS A 370 -56.37 4.29 -18.57
N GLY A 371 -57.57 4.88 -18.62
CA GLY A 371 -58.67 4.51 -17.72
C GLY A 371 -59.06 3.03 -17.85
N ASP A 372 -59.14 2.52 -19.08
CA ASP A 372 -59.52 1.14 -19.38
C ASP A 372 -58.40 0.15 -19.04
N LEU A 373 -57.14 0.58 -19.11
CA LEU A 373 -55.97 -0.25 -18.81
C LEU A 373 -55.67 -0.41 -17.32
N ARG A 374 -56.33 0.35 -16.43
CA ARG A 374 -56.13 0.22 -14.97
C ARG A 374 -56.37 -1.18 -14.44
N GLN A 375 -57.35 -1.91 -15.00
CA GLN A 375 -57.59 -3.30 -14.60
C GLN A 375 -56.43 -4.23 -14.96
N TRP A 376 -55.78 -3.99 -16.11
CA TRP A 376 -54.58 -4.73 -16.48
C TRP A 376 -53.39 -4.34 -15.61
N ALA A 377 -53.19 -3.03 -15.38
CA ALA A 377 -52.10 -2.52 -14.55
C ALA A 377 -52.22 -2.99 -13.09
N GLY A 378 -53.43 -3.13 -12.56
CA GLY A 378 -53.71 -3.62 -11.21
C GLY A 378 -53.64 -5.13 -11.02
N ARG A 379 -53.18 -5.91 -12.02
CA ARG A 379 -53.03 -7.37 -11.87
C ARG A 379 -51.92 -7.71 -10.90
N ASP A 380 -52.22 -8.60 -9.97
CA ASP A 380 -51.31 -9.07 -8.91
C ASP A 380 -50.14 -9.92 -9.46
N LEU A 381 -48.93 -9.65 -8.96
CA LEU A 381 -47.70 -10.38 -9.26
C LEU A 381 -47.19 -11.26 -8.08
N SER A 382 -47.95 -11.44 -7.01
CA SER A 382 -47.61 -12.26 -5.84
C SER A 382 -47.18 -13.69 -6.21
N ALA A 383 -47.93 -14.36 -7.09
CA ALA A 383 -47.60 -15.70 -7.58
C ALA A 383 -46.30 -15.75 -8.39
N TRP A 384 -45.97 -14.67 -9.11
CA TRP A 384 -44.69 -14.53 -9.78
C TRP A 384 -43.56 -14.36 -8.75
N ARG A 385 -43.75 -13.51 -7.74
CA ARG A 385 -42.75 -13.25 -6.69
C ARG A 385 -42.46 -14.45 -5.81
N ALA A 386 -43.45 -15.31 -5.58
CA ALA A 386 -43.25 -16.57 -4.86
C ALA A 386 -42.26 -17.51 -5.60
N ALA A 387 -42.25 -17.49 -6.93
CA ALA A 387 -41.37 -18.33 -7.74
C ALA A 387 -40.08 -17.63 -8.17
N VAL A 388 -40.13 -16.31 -8.39
CA VAL A 388 -39.05 -15.47 -8.89
C VAL A 388 -38.83 -14.30 -7.92
N PRO A 389 -37.99 -14.50 -6.90
CA PRO A 389 -37.67 -13.46 -5.92
C PRO A 389 -37.02 -12.24 -6.58
N LEU A 390 -37.18 -11.08 -5.92
CA LEU A 390 -36.50 -9.85 -6.30
C LEU A 390 -34.98 -9.98 -6.16
N SER A 391 -34.25 -9.24 -6.99
CA SER A 391 -32.81 -9.06 -6.80
C SER A 391 -32.55 -8.40 -5.44
N GLN A 392 -31.40 -8.67 -4.82
CA GLN A 392 -31.04 -8.05 -3.54
C GLN A 392 -30.91 -6.52 -3.63
N ALA A 393 -30.67 -5.99 -4.84
CA ALA A 393 -30.55 -4.57 -5.11
C ALA A 393 -31.91 -3.81 -5.10
N ARG A 394 -33.04 -4.53 -5.04
CA ARG A 394 -34.38 -3.93 -5.13
C ARG A 394 -35.20 -4.20 -3.88
N SER A 395 -35.81 -3.14 -3.35
CA SER A 395 -36.77 -3.23 -2.27
C SER A 395 -38.10 -2.60 -2.69
N PRO A 396 -39.24 -3.29 -2.50
CA PRO A 396 -40.56 -2.67 -2.71
C PRO A 396 -40.75 -1.39 -1.88
N ARG A 397 -40.13 -1.33 -0.69
CA ARG A 397 -40.21 -0.19 0.23
C ARG A 397 -39.52 1.08 -0.29
N THR A 398 -38.59 0.95 -1.22
CA THR A 398 -37.85 2.08 -1.81
C THR A 398 -38.29 2.37 -3.24
N TRP A 399 -39.29 1.65 -3.76
CA TRP A 399 -39.74 1.77 -5.13
C TRP A 399 -40.77 2.89 -5.31
N THR A 400 -40.30 4.06 -5.75
CA THR A 400 -41.12 5.28 -5.86
C THR A 400 -41.65 5.56 -7.26
N GLN A 401 -41.44 4.65 -8.22
CA GLN A 401 -41.99 4.75 -9.57
C GLN A 401 -43.53 4.89 -9.53
N PRO A 402 -44.11 5.92 -10.17
CA PRO A 402 -45.55 6.02 -10.39
C PRO A 402 -46.11 4.81 -11.13
N VAL A 403 -47.30 4.37 -10.71
CA VAL A 403 -48.02 3.25 -11.32
C VAL A 403 -48.45 3.63 -12.73
N LEU A 404 -48.08 2.81 -13.72
CA LEU A 404 -48.50 2.98 -15.11
C LEU A 404 -50.03 3.03 -15.22
N CYS A 405 -50.57 3.96 -16.03
CA CYS A 405 -52.01 4.25 -16.16
C CYS A 405 -52.69 4.80 -14.87
N GLY A 406 -51.92 5.05 -13.80
CA GLY A 406 -52.39 5.59 -12.53
C GLY A 406 -53.32 4.65 -11.76
N GLY A 407 -54.01 5.20 -10.75
CA GLY A 407 -55.05 4.48 -9.99
C GLY A 407 -54.61 3.86 -8.67
N ALA A 408 -53.32 3.93 -8.34
CA ALA A 408 -52.78 3.57 -7.01
C ALA A 408 -51.57 4.44 -6.67
N GLU A 409 -51.23 4.51 -5.38
CA GLU A 409 -49.97 5.12 -4.94
C GLU A 409 -48.76 4.25 -5.35
N PRO A 410 -47.55 4.83 -5.46
CA PRO A 410 -46.32 4.07 -5.69
C PRO A 410 -46.15 2.93 -4.68
N LEU A 411 -45.47 1.86 -5.09
CA LEU A 411 -45.30 0.65 -4.27
C LEU A 411 -44.72 0.93 -2.88
N SER A 412 -43.79 1.89 -2.77
CA SER A 412 -43.19 2.31 -1.50
C SER A 412 -44.19 2.89 -0.48
N ALA A 413 -45.33 3.41 -0.94
CA ALA A 413 -46.34 4.03 -0.09
C ALA A 413 -47.44 3.05 0.36
N ARG A 414 -47.50 1.85 -0.23
CA ARG A 414 -48.55 0.85 0.07
C ARG A 414 -48.22 0.06 1.34
N GLN A 415 -49.22 -0.12 2.20
CA GLN A 415 -49.07 -0.85 3.47
C GLN A 415 -48.94 -2.37 3.30
N ASP A 416 -49.63 -2.95 2.31
CA ASP A 416 -49.58 -4.39 2.01
C ASP A 416 -48.33 -4.79 1.21
N GLY A 417 -47.63 -3.82 0.61
CA GLY A 417 -46.46 -4.03 -0.24
C GLY A 417 -46.73 -4.91 -1.46
N THR A 418 -48.00 -5.08 -1.87
CA THR A 418 -48.36 -5.97 -2.97
C THR A 418 -48.01 -5.32 -4.31
N GLU A 419 -47.15 -6.00 -5.07
CA GLU A 419 -46.76 -5.57 -6.41
C GLU A 419 -47.82 -5.93 -7.44
N VAL A 420 -48.12 -4.97 -8.29
CA VAL A 420 -48.97 -5.12 -9.48
C VAL A 420 -48.18 -4.86 -10.75
N VAL A 421 -48.70 -5.30 -11.90
CA VAL A 421 -48.06 -5.13 -13.21
C VAL A 421 -47.70 -3.66 -13.51
N GLY A 422 -48.55 -2.72 -13.11
CA GLY A 422 -48.35 -1.29 -13.31
C GLY A 422 -47.19 -0.69 -12.52
N ASP A 423 -46.63 -1.40 -11.53
CA ASP A 423 -45.47 -0.91 -10.77
C ASP A 423 -44.17 -0.93 -11.56
N LEU A 424 -44.12 -1.67 -12.67
CA LEU A 424 -42.95 -1.81 -13.54
C LEU A 424 -41.69 -2.35 -12.83
N LEU A 425 -41.81 -2.91 -11.63
CA LEU A 425 -40.68 -3.49 -10.92
C LEU A 425 -40.17 -4.77 -11.62
N TRP A 426 -41.06 -5.53 -12.28
CA TRP A 426 -40.69 -6.64 -13.18
C TRP A 426 -39.80 -6.21 -14.35
N LEU A 427 -39.86 -4.95 -14.75
CA LEU A 427 -39.08 -4.40 -15.84
C LEU A 427 -37.68 -3.96 -15.36
N ALA A 428 -37.58 -3.51 -14.10
CA ALA A 428 -36.30 -3.37 -13.42
C ALA A 428 -35.60 -4.72 -13.19
N ASP A 429 -36.34 -5.81 -12.93
CA ASP A 429 -35.75 -7.15 -12.85
C ASP A 429 -35.10 -7.58 -14.17
N LEU A 430 -35.69 -7.21 -15.32
CA LEU A 430 -35.11 -7.47 -16.64
C LEU A 430 -33.81 -6.70 -16.81
N ALA A 431 -33.81 -5.40 -16.49
CA ALA A 431 -32.61 -4.57 -16.52
C ALA A 431 -31.52 -5.11 -15.57
N ASP A 432 -31.88 -5.52 -14.35
CA ASP A 432 -30.94 -6.13 -13.39
C ASP A 432 -30.36 -7.44 -13.90
N ALA A 433 -31.18 -8.30 -14.52
CA ALA A 433 -30.70 -9.55 -15.09
C ALA A 433 -29.76 -9.31 -16.29
N LEU A 434 -30.01 -8.25 -17.07
CA LEU A 434 -29.17 -7.85 -18.19
C LEU A 434 -27.85 -7.23 -17.71
N ALA A 435 -27.90 -6.42 -16.65
CA ALA A 435 -26.72 -5.88 -15.98
C ALA A 435 -25.86 -6.98 -15.37
N ALA A 436 -26.48 -7.96 -14.71
CA ALA A 436 -25.81 -9.14 -14.20
C ALA A 436 -25.08 -9.93 -15.29
N ALA A 437 -25.67 -10.06 -16.48
CA ALA A 437 -25.03 -10.70 -17.63
C ALA A 437 -23.80 -9.93 -18.14
N HIS A 438 -23.79 -8.60 -18.06
CA HIS A 438 -22.62 -7.74 -18.36
C HIS A 438 -21.60 -7.67 -17.21
N GLY A 439 -21.89 -8.37 -16.10
CA GLY A 439 -21.00 -8.49 -14.95
C GLY A 439 -21.14 -7.37 -13.93
N HIS A 440 -22.21 -6.59 -14.00
CA HIS A 440 -22.60 -5.62 -12.97
C HIS A 440 -23.45 -6.31 -11.88
N ASP A 441 -23.60 -5.68 -10.72
CA ASP A 441 -24.43 -6.23 -9.64
C ASP A 441 -25.94 -6.01 -9.89
N ALA A 442 -26.29 -4.86 -10.48
CA ALA A 442 -27.65 -4.46 -10.85
C ALA A 442 -27.61 -3.32 -11.88
N ALA A 443 -28.74 -3.01 -12.51
CA ALA A 443 -28.86 -1.83 -13.36
C ALA A 443 -28.92 -0.54 -12.52
N GLU A 444 -28.56 0.61 -13.08
CA GLU A 444 -28.90 1.90 -12.50
C GLU A 444 -30.35 2.25 -12.89
N ILE A 445 -31.17 2.65 -11.91
CA ILE A 445 -32.59 2.96 -12.13
C ILE A 445 -32.89 4.35 -11.63
N ALA A 446 -33.37 5.20 -12.53
CA ALA A 446 -33.93 6.51 -12.20
C ALA A 446 -35.45 6.49 -12.45
N HIS A 447 -36.25 6.72 -11.41
CA HIS A 447 -37.71 6.75 -11.53
C HIS A 447 -38.15 7.93 -12.40
N GLY A 448 -39.03 7.66 -13.36
CA GLY A 448 -39.54 8.62 -14.32
C GLY A 448 -41.05 8.85 -14.19
N PRO A 449 -41.62 9.81 -14.93
CA PRO A 449 -43.04 10.15 -14.82
C PRO A 449 -43.99 9.06 -15.33
N ILE A 450 -43.54 8.21 -16.26
CA ILE A 450 -44.36 7.15 -16.89
C ILE A 450 -43.66 5.79 -16.78
N VAL A 451 -42.38 5.73 -17.17
CA VAL A 451 -41.53 4.54 -17.05
C VAL A 451 -40.20 4.93 -16.37
N PRO A 452 -39.55 4.02 -15.63
CA PRO A 452 -38.23 4.28 -15.07
C PRO A 452 -37.18 4.26 -16.19
N HIS A 453 -36.21 5.17 -16.16
CA HIS A 453 -35.00 5.08 -16.97
C HIS A 453 -34.07 4.03 -16.35
N ARG A 454 -33.52 3.15 -17.18
CA ARG A 454 -32.53 2.15 -16.77
C ARG A 454 -31.25 2.30 -17.56
N ASP A 455 -30.13 2.16 -16.88
CA ASP A 455 -28.85 1.87 -17.50
C ASP A 455 -28.39 0.49 -17.03
N TRP A 456 -28.36 -0.48 -17.94
CA TRP A 456 -28.01 -1.87 -17.65
C TRP A 456 -26.55 -2.20 -17.98
N ASP A 457 -25.82 -1.32 -18.66
CA ASP A 457 -24.38 -1.44 -18.86
C ASP A 457 -23.70 -0.11 -18.58
N PRO A 458 -23.81 0.39 -17.34
CA PRO A 458 -23.18 1.64 -16.97
C PRO A 458 -21.68 1.54 -17.20
N GLU A 459 -21.09 2.62 -17.73
CA GLU A 459 -19.64 2.71 -17.83
C GLU A 459 -19.04 2.46 -16.45
N PRO A 460 -18.04 1.56 -16.33
CA PRO A 460 -17.40 1.31 -15.04
C PRO A 460 -16.92 2.64 -14.46
N ALA A 461 -17.39 2.97 -13.26
CA ALA A 461 -16.96 4.19 -12.59
C ALA A 461 -15.43 4.26 -12.61
N GLU A 462 -14.89 5.39 -13.09
CA GLU A 462 -13.45 5.60 -13.07
C GLU A 462 -12.95 5.40 -11.63
N PRO A 463 -11.88 4.62 -11.43
CA PRO A 463 -11.39 4.34 -10.09
C PRO A 463 -11.07 5.67 -9.41
N ALA A 464 -11.69 5.91 -8.26
CA ALA A 464 -11.54 7.15 -7.53
C ALA A 464 -10.06 7.51 -7.38
N PRO A 465 -9.65 8.72 -7.75
CA PRO A 465 -8.24 9.09 -7.76
C PRO A 465 -7.65 8.89 -6.35
N LEU A 466 -6.45 8.30 -6.29
CA LEU A 466 -5.67 8.01 -5.07
C LEU A 466 -6.18 6.86 -4.19
N VAL A 467 -7.35 6.27 -4.46
CA VAL A 467 -7.76 5.07 -3.75
C VAL A 467 -6.85 3.92 -4.16
N PRO A 468 -6.17 3.23 -3.22
CA PRO A 468 -5.27 2.13 -3.56
C PRO A 468 -6.00 1.01 -4.30
N ARG A 469 -5.42 0.56 -5.41
CA ARG A 469 -6.05 -0.43 -6.30
C ARG A 469 -5.96 -1.84 -5.72
N LEU A 470 -7.05 -2.60 -5.84
CA LEU A 470 -7.15 -3.98 -5.36
C LEU A 470 -6.83 -5.03 -6.44
N GLU A 471 -6.26 -4.61 -7.57
CA GLU A 471 -5.78 -5.49 -8.64
C GLU A 471 -4.65 -6.42 -8.16
N SER A 472 -3.88 -6.01 -7.15
CA SER A 472 -2.90 -6.86 -6.46
C SER A 472 -2.55 -6.29 -5.09
N VAL A 473 -1.99 -7.12 -4.21
CA VAL A 473 -1.48 -6.66 -2.91
C VAL A 473 -0.39 -5.61 -3.11
N ALA A 474 0.52 -5.80 -4.07
CA ALA A 474 1.57 -4.84 -4.40
C ALA A 474 1.00 -3.45 -4.75
N LEU A 475 -0.03 -3.38 -5.59
CA LEU A 475 -0.65 -2.10 -5.98
C LEU A 475 -1.38 -1.43 -4.81
N ALA A 476 -2.09 -2.22 -4.00
CA ALA A 476 -2.76 -1.71 -2.81
C ALA A 476 -1.76 -1.14 -1.81
N LEU A 477 -0.66 -1.85 -1.55
CA LEU A 477 0.42 -1.40 -0.68
C LEU A 477 1.12 -0.17 -1.25
N ALA A 478 1.46 -0.15 -2.53
CA ALA A 478 2.11 1.01 -3.14
C ALA A 478 1.23 2.26 -3.07
N GLY A 479 -0.07 2.13 -3.35
CA GLY A 479 -1.05 3.23 -3.22
C GLY A 479 -1.17 3.73 -1.78
N ALA A 480 -1.27 2.84 -0.80
CA ALA A 480 -1.34 3.23 0.62
C ALA A 480 -0.03 3.87 1.12
N ALA A 481 1.13 3.33 0.72
CA ALA A 481 2.44 3.90 1.04
C ALA A 481 2.63 5.30 0.41
N GLN A 482 2.04 5.53 -0.76
CA GLN A 482 2.00 6.85 -1.39
C GLN A 482 1.16 7.83 -0.56
N LEU A 483 -0.01 7.43 -0.06
CA LEU A 483 -0.82 8.27 0.84
C LEU A 483 -0.07 8.63 2.13
N VAL A 484 0.66 7.67 2.72
CA VAL A 484 1.53 7.92 3.88
C VAL A 484 2.66 8.89 3.52
N SER A 485 3.27 8.74 2.34
CA SER A 485 4.33 9.64 1.85
C SER A 485 3.83 11.07 1.62
N LEU A 486 2.55 11.24 1.25
CA LEU A 486 1.88 12.54 1.16
C LEU A 486 1.46 13.10 2.53
N GLY A 487 1.72 12.37 3.62
CA GLY A 487 1.47 12.80 4.99
C GLY A 487 0.17 12.29 5.60
N GLY A 488 -0.53 11.37 4.95
CA GLY A 488 -1.68 10.66 5.51
C GLY A 488 -1.28 9.90 6.79
N ARG A 489 -2.14 9.94 7.82
CA ARG A 489 -1.91 9.24 9.09
C ARG A 489 -3.20 8.63 9.61
N VAL A 490 -3.09 7.47 10.24
CA VAL A 490 -4.19 6.78 10.89
C VAL A 490 -3.82 6.42 12.32
N SER A 491 -4.69 6.77 13.27
CA SER A 491 -4.49 6.43 14.69
C SER A 491 -5.31 5.21 15.13
N ARG A 492 -6.43 4.91 14.47
CA ARG A 492 -7.28 3.74 14.75
C ARG A 492 -7.94 3.19 13.50
N CYS A 493 -7.52 2.00 13.08
CA CYS A 493 -8.18 1.19 12.06
C CYS A 493 -8.26 -0.27 12.53
N ARG A 494 -9.26 -0.99 12.03
CA ARG A 494 -9.49 -2.43 12.23
C ARG A 494 -9.47 -3.20 10.90
N THR A 495 -9.84 -2.54 9.81
CA THR A 495 -9.86 -3.09 8.46
C THR A 495 -8.96 -2.27 7.52
N TRP A 496 -8.58 -2.87 6.39
CA TRP A 496 -7.83 -2.20 5.34
C TRP A 496 -8.59 -0.99 4.78
N ALA A 497 -9.91 -1.10 4.62
CA ALA A 497 -10.74 0.03 4.18
C ALA A 497 -10.68 1.20 5.16
N GLU A 498 -10.83 0.95 6.47
CA GLU A 498 -10.70 2.00 7.49
C GLU A 498 -9.30 2.64 7.51
N LEU A 499 -8.26 1.85 7.21
CA LEU A 499 -6.90 2.37 7.06
C LEU A 499 -6.81 3.32 5.86
N VAL A 500 -7.31 2.92 4.70
CA VAL A 500 -7.30 3.74 3.48
C VAL A 500 -8.12 5.01 3.66
N ASP A 501 -9.33 4.91 4.18
CA ASP A 501 -10.22 6.05 4.41
C ASP A 501 -9.59 7.07 5.36
N GLY A 502 -8.96 6.57 6.44
CA GLY A 502 -8.28 7.44 7.38
C GLY A 502 -7.01 8.10 6.80
N LEU A 503 -6.29 7.42 5.89
CA LEU A 503 -5.17 8.00 5.17
C LEU A 503 -5.64 9.11 4.21
N LEU A 504 -6.74 8.88 3.49
CA LEU A 504 -7.35 9.85 2.56
C LEU A 504 -7.94 11.07 3.28
N ALA A 505 -8.50 10.88 4.47
CA ALA A 505 -9.06 11.96 5.29
C ALA A 505 -7.99 12.93 5.83
N GLY A 506 -6.71 12.63 5.68
CA GLY A 506 -5.61 13.48 6.14
C GLY A 506 -5.55 14.81 5.37
N THR A 507 -5.67 15.94 6.08
CA THR A 507 -5.56 17.28 5.48
C THR A 507 -4.23 17.51 4.74
N ALA A 508 -3.14 16.86 5.19
CA ALA A 508 -1.85 16.90 4.52
C ALA A 508 -1.87 16.30 3.10
N VAL A 509 -2.67 15.26 2.86
CA VAL A 509 -2.85 14.66 1.53
C VAL A 509 -3.57 15.64 0.60
N ALA A 510 -4.65 16.26 1.10
CA ALA A 510 -5.37 17.29 0.35
C ALA A 510 -4.47 18.49 0.01
N GLU A 511 -3.67 18.98 0.97
CA GLU A 511 -2.72 20.08 0.76
C GLU A 511 -1.62 19.72 -0.25
N ALA A 512 -1.03 18.52 -0.15
CA ALA A 512 0.03 18.05 -1.05
C ALA A 512 -0.44 17.93 -2.51
N LEU A 513 -1.75 17.79 -2.71
CA LEU A 513 -2.37 17.64 -4.03
C LEU A 513 -2.94 18.95 -4.59
N THR A 514 -2.61 20.09 -3.97
CA THR A 514 -2.96 21.42 -4.45
C THR A 514 -1.76 22.11 -5.09
N GLY A 515 -1.96 22.76 -6.23
CA GLY A 515 -0.93 23.50 -6.94
C GLY A 515 -0.94 23.23 -8.43
N VAL A 516 -0.03 23.91 -9.15
CA VAL A 516 0.18 23.76 -10.59
C VAL A 516 1.67 23.64 -10.83
N PHE A 517 2.07 22.72 -11.69
CA PHE A 517 3.46 22.61 -12.13
C PHE A 517 3.73 23.57 -13.28
N PRO A 518 4.79 24.38 -13.21
CA PRO A 518 5.24 25.22 -14.32
C PRO A 518 5.78 24.34 -15.47
N LEU A 519 4.92 24.05 -16.45
CA LEU A 519 5.29 23.33 -17.68
C LEU A 519 5.64 24.34 -18.81
N PRO A 520 6.86 24.29 -19.37
CA PRO A 520 7.22 25.14 -20.51
C PRO A 520 6.31 24.92 -21.72
N GLY A 521 5.92 26.00 -22.41
CA GLY A 521 4.99 25.94 -23.54
C GLY A 521 5.52 25.11 -24.72
N GLU A 522 6.83 24.98 -24.86
CA GLU A 522 7.48 24.12 -25.84
C GLU A 522 7.25 22.63 -25.54
N LEU A 523 7.26 22.23 -24.27
CA LEU A 523 6.94 20.87 -23.86
C LEU A 523 5.43 20.62 -23.91
N ALA A 524 4.61 21.59 -23.49
CA ALA A 524 3.16 21.48 -23.54
C ALA A 524 2.62 21.20 -24.96
N ARG A 525 3.31 21.68 -26.01
CA ARG A 525 2.98 21.39 -27.41
C ARG A 525 3.29 19.95 -27.84
N LEU A 526 4.07 19.22 -27.06
CA LEU A 526 4.41 17.82 -27.29
C LEU A 526 3.51 16.85 -26.51
N GLU A 527 2.46 17.35 -25.85
CA GLU A 527 1.45 16.49 -25.22
C GLU A 527 0.86 15.51 -26.26
N GLY A 528 0.88 14.22 -25.96
CA GLY A 528 0.43 13.15 -26.86
C GLY A 528 1.39 12.83 -28.03
N ALA A 529 2.55 13.49 -28.12
CA ALA A 529 3.52 13.21 -29.18
C ALA A 529 4.18 11.84 -28.99
N GLN A 530 4.36 11.11 -30.09
CA GLN A 530 5.06 9.84 -30.10
C GLN A 530 6.56 10.02 -29.89
N VAL A 531 7.17 9.23 -29.00
CA VAL A 531 8.62 9.20 -28.82
C VAL A 531 9.26 8.55 -30.06
N PRO A 532 10.18 9.23 -30.78
CA PRO A 532 10.69 8.75 -32.06
C PRO A 532 11.25 7.33 -32.02
N GLY A 533 10.77 6.50 -32.95
CA GLY A 533 11.16 5.09 -33.04
C GLY A 533 10.50 4.18 -32.00
N THR A 534 9.52 4.65 -31.25
CA THR A 534 8.76 3.80 -30.32
C THR A 534 7.27 3.93 -30.63
N THR A 535 6.43 3.05 -30.08
CA THR A 535 4.96 3.19 -30.16
C THR A 535 4.38 4.02 -29.02
N VAL A 536 5.20 4.52 -28.09
CA VAL A 536 4.72 5.23 -26.90
C VAL A 536 4.58 6.72 -27.15
N THR A 537 3.57 7.32 -26.53
CA THR A 537 3.30 8.77 -26.51
C THR A 537 3.64 9.35 -25.14
N VAL A 538 3.90 10.66 -25.07
CA VAL A 538 4.20 11.35 -23.80
C VAL A 538 2.99 12.11 -23.26
N ARG A 539 2.78 12.05 -21.94
CA ARG A 539 1.79 12.86 -21.21
C ARG A 539 2.49 13.63 -20.09
N TRP A 540 2.33 14.95 -20.03
CA TRP A 540 3.03 15.80 -19.05
C TRP A 540 2.17 16.06 -17.81
N ALA A 541 2.81 16.07 -16.63
CA ALA A 541 2.12 16.41 -15.39
C ALA A 541 1.89 17.93 -15.32
N ARG A 542 0.65 18.34 -15.06
CA ARG A 542 0.29 19.76 -14.92
C ARG A 542 0.00 20.16 -13.49
N ASP A 543 -0.30 19.19 -12.65
CA ASP A 543 -0.58 19.39 -11.24
C ASP A 543 -0.17 18.13 -10.45
N PRO A 544 -0.11 18.21 -9.11
CA PRO A 544 0.28 17.07 -8.28
C PRO A 544 -0.66 15.86 -8.31
N ARG A 545 -1.91 15.99 -8.78
CA ARG A 545 -2.86 14.87 -8.86
C ARG A 545 -2.48 13.92 -9.98
N THR A 546 -2.03 14.45 -11.11
CA THR A 546 -1.69 13.61 -12.27
C THR A 546 -0.58 12.58 -11.96
N PRO A 547 0.58 12.96 -11.38
CA PRO A 547 1.59 11.98 -10.99
C PRO A 547 1.11 11.04 -9.89
N ALA A 548 0.18 11.45 -9.03
CA ALA A 548 -0.33 10.60 -7.96
C ALA A 548 -1.25 9.48 -8.51
N GLU A 549 -2.05 9.78 -9.53
CA GLU A 549 -2.78 8.77 -10.31
C GLU A 549 -1.82 7.81 -11.03
N TRP A 550 -0.76 8.35 -11.66
CA TRP A 550 0.25 7.53 -12.33
C TRP A 550 1.00 6.65 -11.33
N ALA A 551 1.37 7.18 -10.16
CA ALA A 551 2.02 6.45 -9.08
C ALA A 551 1.17 5.28 -8.60
N ALA A 552 -0.14 5.48 -8.44
CA ALA A 552 -1.09 4.44 -8.02
C ALA A 552 -1.19 3.30 -9.04
N TYR A 553 -1.21 3.61 -10.34
CA TYR A 553 -1.19 2.59 -11.40
C TYR A 553 0.17 1.89 -11.53
N MET A 554 1.25 2.67 -11.45
CA MET A 554 2.60 2.20 -11.69
C MET A 554 3.22 1.50 -10.49
N GLY A 555 2.69 1.69 -9.27
CA GLY A 555 3.32 1.19 -8.05
C GLY A 555 4.70 1.81 -7.82
N ASN A 556 4.87 3.10 -8.12
CA ASN A 556 6.15 3.80 -7.93
C ASN A 556 5.96 5.17 -7.24
N CYS A 557 7.06 5.75 -6.75
CA CYS A 557 7.02 6.96 -5.92
C CYS A 557 7.13 8.26 -6.73
N ILE A 558 6.70 8.33 -8.00
CA ILE A 558 6.83 9.55 -8.82
C ILE A 558 6.05 10.75 -8.24
N ALA A 559 5.08 10.48 -7.37
CA ALA A 559 4.34 11.49 -6.60
C ALA A 559 4.90 11.70 -5.18
N GLY A 560 6.10 11.22 -4.88
CA GLY A 560 6.75 11.44 -3.60
C GLY A 560 7.07 12.93 -3.37
N PRO A 561 7.18 13.40 -2.12
CA PRO A 561 7.40 14.81 -1.80
C PRO A 561 8.57 15.46 -2.55
N TYR A 562 9.64 14.70 -2.79
CA TYR A 562 10.80 15.16 -3.55
C TYR A 562 10.44 15.55 -4.99
N TYR A 563 9.74 14.69 -5.74
CA TYR A 563 9.38 14.97 -7.14
C TYR A 563 8.35 16.09 -7.24
N LEU A 564 7.36 16.12 -6.33
CA LEU A 564 6.35 17.17 -6.32
C LEU A 564 6.97 18.54 -5.99
N GLU A 565 7.91 18.61 -5.05
CA GLU A 565 8.64 19.84 -4.71
C GLU A 565 9.49 20.31 -5.90
N GLU A 566 10.30 19.43 -6.49
CA GLU A 566 11.11 19.75 -7.68
C GLU A 566 10.26 20.20 -8.87
N ALA A 567 9.13 19.54 -9.13
CA ALA A 567 8.23 19.89 -10.22
C ALA A 567 7.52 21.22 -9.96
N SER A 568 7.02 21.46 -8.74
CA SER A 568 6.36 22.71 -8.36
C SER A 568 7.28 23.94 -8.46
N GLU A 569 8.57 23.73 -8.23
CA GLU A 569 9.59 24.77 -8.32
C GLU A 569 10.19 24.88 -9.73
N GLY A 570 9.69 24.12 -10.70
CA GLY A 570 10.14 24.12 -12.10
C GLY A 570 11.54 23.57 -12.31
N ARG A 571 12.06 22.80 -11.35
CA ARG A 571 13.38 22.15 -11.42
C ARG A 571 13.35 20.78 -12.07
N SER A 572 12.17 20.17 -12.15
CA SER A 572 11.93 18.98 -12.95
C SER A 572 10.58 19.09 -13.65
N VAL A 573 10.42 18.29 -14.70
CA VAL A 573 9.12 18.05 -15.33
C VAL A 573 8.86 16.56 -15.27
N LEU A 574 7.67 16.19 -14.84
CA LEU A 574 7.23 14.79 -14.71
C LEU A 574 6.36 14.42 -15.90
N ALA A 575 6.53 13.20 -16.40
CA ALA A 575 5.78 12.67 -17.52
C ALA A 575 5.47 11.18 -17.35
N ALA A 576 4.40 10.74 -18.00
CA ALA A 576 4.10 9.34 -18.26
C ALA A 576 4.33 9.03 -19.74
N LEU A 577 4.89 7.86 -20.03
CA LEU A 577 4.96 7.28 -21.38
C LEU A 577 3.81 6.29 -21.52
N ILE A 578 2.98 6.45 -22.55
CA ILE A 578 1.72 5.75 -22.75
C ILE A 578 1.79 4.91 -24.03
N ASP A 579 1.45 3.63 -23.98
CA ASP A 579 1.39 2.77 -25.17
C ASP A 579 0.13 2.97 -26.02
N GLY A 580 -0.01 2.15 -27.08
CA GLY A 580 -1.17 2.20 -27.99
C GLY A 580 -2.50 1.79 -27.35
N ASP A 581 -2.46 1.12 -26.19
CA ASP A 581 -3.64 0.70 -25.43
C ASP A 581 -4.00 1.71 -24.33
N GLY A 582 -3.32 2.86 -24.30
CA GLY A 582 -3.55 3.91 -23.30
C GLY A 582 -2.95 3.60 -21.93
N GLN A 583 -2.09 2.58 -21.81
CA GLN A 583 -1.47 2.16 -20.54
C GLN A 583 -0.12 2.84 -20.33
N ILE A 584 0.21 3.16 -19.07
CA ILE A 584 1.49 3.78 -18.74
C ILE A 584 2.59 2.71 -18.75
N THR A 585 3.57 2.84 -19.63
CA THR A 585 4.71 1.92 -19.70
C THR A 585 5.85 2.33 -18.78
N ALA A 586 6.05 3.65 -18.59
CA ALA A 586 7.08 4.20 -17.71
C ALA A 586 6.74 5.61 -17.24
N ASN A 587 7.12 5.93 -16.00
CA ASN A 587 7.18 7.30 -15.50
C ASN A 587 8.57 7.88 -15.75
N LEU A 588 8.62 9.15 -16.10
CA LEU A 588 9.82 9.86 -16.53
C LEU A 588 9.93 11.19 -15.76
N GLU A 589 11.07 11.42 -15.14
CA GLU A 589 11.49 12.73 -14.65
C GLU A 589 12.53 13.28 -15.63
N ILE A 590 12.28 14.47 -16.19
CA ILE A 590 13.30 15.22 -16.93
C ILE A 590 13.72 16.46 -16.17
N LYS A 591 15.01 16.81 -16.29
CA LYS A 591 15.60 17.99 -15.64
C LYS A 591 16.15 18.93 -16.69
N PRO A 592 15.96 20.25 -16.52
CA PRO A 592 16.56 21.23 -17.40
C PRO A 592 18.09 21.23 -17.23
N GLU A 593 18.79 21.39 -18.35
CA GLU A 593 20.22 21.67 -18.43
C GLU A 593 20.46 22.98 -19.16
N ARG A 594 21.71 23.47 -19.10
CA ARG A 594 22.12 24.76 -19.70
C ARG A 594 21.74 24.93 -21.17
N TYR A 595 21.67 23.83 -21.93
CA TYR A 595 21.33 23.84 -23.36
C TYR A 595 20.32 22.75 -23.76
N GLY A 596 19.42 22.34 -22.86
CA GLY A 596 18.42 21.33 -23.19
C GLY A 596 17.85 20.62 -21.98
N TRP A 597 17.59 19.32 -22.15
CA TRP A 597 16.98 18.47 -21.14
C TRP A 597 17.78 17.20 -20.98
N ARG A 598 17.81 16.68 -19.75
CA ARG A 598 18.30 15.33 -19.47
C ARG A 598 17.25 14.51 -18.74
N VAL A 599 17.36 13.19 -18.87
CA VAL A 599 16.62 12.27 -18.01
C VAL A 599 17.20 12.36 -16.60
N GLY A 600 16.35 12.70 -15.62
CA GLY A 600 16.64 12.58 -14.20
C GLY A 600 16.48 11.13 -13.77
N GLU A 601 15.33 10.55 -14.08
CA GLU A 601 14.98 9.17 -13.79
C GLU A 601 13.91 8.66 -14.76
N ILE A 602 13.94 7.35 -15.06
CA ILE A 602 12.89 6.66 -15.80
C ILE A 602 12.65 5.29 -15.14
N ARG A 603 11.38 4.97 -14.85
CA ARG A 603 10.99 3.74 -14.15
C ARG A 603 9.73 3.14 -14.75
N ALA A 604 9.76 1.83 -15.02
CA ALA A 604 8.58 1.05 -15.37
C ALA A 604 7.76 0.69 -14.10
N ARG A 605 6.72 -0.14 -14.26
CA ARG A 605 5.86 -0.57 -13.14
C ARG A 605 6.69 -1.22 -12.03
N PHE A 606 6.30 -0.97 -10.78
CA PHE A 606 6.96 -1.42 -9.55
C PHE A 606 8.44 -1.02 -9.47
N ASN A 607 8.76 0.17 -10.02
CA ASN A 607 10.11 0.70 -10.13
C ASN A 607 11.10 -0.23 -10.85
N ALA A 608 10.61 -1.11 -11.72
CA ALA A 608 11.47 -1.90 -12.60
C ALA A 608 12.24 -0.99 -13.57
N ASP A 609 13.37 -1.49 -14.06
CA ASP A 609 14.05 -0.85 -15.18
C ASP A 609 13.16 -1.03 -16.43
N PRO A 610 12.93 0.04 -17.22
CA PRO A 610 12.24 -0.10 -18.51
C PRO A 610 13.08 -0.95 -19.47
N GLU A 611 12.47 -1.41 -20.57
CA GLU A 611 13.21 -2.09 -21.62
C GLU A 611 14.41 -1.24 -22.08
N ALA A 612 15.59 -1.85 -22.17
CA ALA A 612 16.84 -1.13 -22.43
C ALA A 612 16.83 -0.35 -23.77
N GLU A 613 16.04 -0.80 -24.74
CA GLU A 613 15.84 -0.10 -26.01
C GLU A 613 14.96 1.15 -25.83
N LEU A 614 13.86 1.03 -25.07
CA LEU A 614 12.98 2.15 -24.73
C LEU A 614 13.76 3.21 -23.95
N GLU A 615 14.51 2.80 -22.92
CA GLU A 615 15.33 3.70 -22.12
C GLU A 615 16.30 4.52 -22.98
N ARG A 616 17.05 3.84 -23.86
CA ARG A 616 17.99 4.48 -24.79
C ARG A 616 17.30 5.45 -25.74
N ARG A 617 16.14 5.08 -26.30
CA ARG A 617 15.39 5.95 -27.23
C ARG A 617 14.85 7.18 -26.52
N VAL A 618 14.33 7.01 -25.30
CA VAL A 618 13.84 8.13 -24.47
C VAL A 618 15.00 9.07 -24.11
N GLN A 619 16.15 8.56 -23.66
CA GLN A 619 17.32 9.39 -23.36
C GLN A 619 17.78 10.20 -24.60
N ALA A 620 17.83 9.57 -25.77
CA ALA A 620 18.20 10.23 -27.02
C ALA A 620 17.15 11.24 -27.53
N TRP A 621 15.87 11.01 -27.26
CA TRP A 621 14.79 11.93 -27.57
C TRP A 621 14.77 13.14 -26.63
N VAL A 622 14.91 12.91 -25.32
CA VAL A 622 14.96 13.98 -24.31
C VAL A 622 16.10 14.96 -24.59
N GLY A 623 17.27 14.47 -24.97
CA GLY A 623 18.40 15.33 -25.37
C GLY A 623 18.16 16.18 -26.63
N ARG A 624 17.09 15.91 -27.40
CA ARG A 624 16.69 16.67 -28.60
C ARG A 624 15.42 17.51 -28.40
N LEU A 625 14.87 17.53 -27.18
CA LEU A 625 13.69 18.34 -26.87
C LEU A 625 14.01 19.83 -27.01
N PRO A 626 13.01 20.64 -27.42
CA PRO A 626 13.19 22.07 -27.59
C PRO A 626 13.63 22.73 -26.28
N VAL A 627 14.63 23.59 -26.36
CA VAL A 627 15.13 24.39 -25.23
C VAL A 627 14.08 25.44 -24.87
N PRO A 628 13.70 25.60 -23.60
CA PRO A 628 12.75 26.63 -23.17
C PRO A 628 13.22 28.03 -23.55
N SER A 629 12.33 28.83 -24.14
CA SER A 629 12.56 30.25 -24.44
C SER A 629 12.68 31.10 -23.17
N VAL A 630 12.05 30.66 -22.08
CA VAL A 630 12.19 31.21 -20.73
C VAL A 630 13.18 30.34 -19.97
N ARG A 631 14.28 30.94 -19.46
CA ARG A 631 15.23 30.22 -18.59
C ARG A 631 14.49 29.68 -17.38
N LEU A 632 14.31 28.36 -17.33
CA LEU A 632 14.05 27.65 -16.09
C LEU A 632 15.21 27.93 -15.13
N PRO A 633 14.96 28.06 -13.81
CA PRO A 633 16.00 28.40 -12.86
C PRO A 633 17.16 27.41 -12.98
N GLU A 634 18.31 27.91 -13.47
CA GLU A 634 19.55 27.15 -13.58
C GLU A 634 19.97 26.74 -12.17
N ARG A 635 20.55 25.53 -12.00
CA ARG A 635 21.09 25.12 -10.69
C ARG A 635 22.24 26.04 -10.34
N ALA A 636 21.95 27.10 -9.59
CA ALA A 636 22.97 28.04 -9.14
C ALA A 636 24.02 27.26 -8.32
N PRO A 637 25.33 27.50 -8.52
CA PRO A 637 26.30 27.19 -7.47
C PRO A 637 25.79 27.91 -6.21
N ARG A 638 25.87 27.29 -5.04
CA ARG A 638 25.34 27.90 -3.80
C ARG A 638 26.14 29.18 -3.50
N PRO A 639 25.51 30.37 -3.56
CA PRO A 639 25.61 31.23 -2.38
C PRO A 639 24.31 31.96 -2.00
N VAL A 640 24.25 32.23 -0.69
CA VAL A 640 23.45 33.14 0.16
C VAL A 640 22.01 33.51 -0.24
N LYS A 641 21.08 33.16 0.66
CA LYS A 641 19.63 33.40 0.62
C LYS A 641 19.27 34.87 0.34
N GLY A 642 18.57 35.12 -0.77
CA GLY A 642 17.77 36.34 -1.05
C GLY A 642 16.28 36.14 -0.71
N PRO A 643 15.48 37.22 -0.60
CA PRO A 643 14.49 37.40 0.45
C PRO A 643 13.26 36.49 0.27
N GLY A 644 13.04 35.68 1.28
CA GLY A 644 12.00 34.67 1.33
C GLY A 644 10.60 35.23 1.57
N ARG A 645 9.64 34.47 1.06
CA ARG A 645 8.24 34.43 1.50
C ARG A 645 8.17 34.58 3.03
N ARG A 646 7.29 35.48 3.50
CA ARG A 646 7.20 35.92 4.90
C ARG A 646 7.30 34.74 5.89
N PRO A 647 8.27 34.76 6.84
CA PRO A 647 8.44 33.67 7.79
C PRO A 647 7.21 33.48 8.67
N GLY A 648 6.91 32.21 8.97
CA GLY A 648 5.82 31.83 9.87
C GLY A 648 5.98 32.49 11.25
N ARG A 649 4.86 32.73 11.94
CA ARG A 649 4.79 33.51 13.19
C ARG A 649 5.83 33.09 14.23
N LEU A 650 6.02 31.79 14.47
CA LEU A 650 7.01 31.28 15.43
C LEU A 650 8.47 31.59 15.05
N PHE A 651 8.81 31.58 13.75
CA PHE A 651 10.15 31.95 13.31
C PHE A 651 10.41 33.45 13.51
N ARG A 652 9.39 34.29 13.37
CA ARG A 652 9.49 35.73 13.65
C ARG A 652 9.62 36.02 15.15
N GLU A 653 8.92 35.27 15.99
CA GLU A 653 8.92 35.44 17.44
C GLU A 653 10.18 34.85 18.11
N ALA A 654 10.64 33.68 17.67
CA ALA A 654 11.75 32.94 18.30
C ALA A 654 13.06 32.95 17.52
N GLY A 655 13.05 33.25 16.22
CA GLY A 655 14.21 33.01 15.34
C GLY A 655 15.46 33.76 15.76
N GLU A 656 15.37 35.08 15.88
CA GLU A 656 16.47 35.94 16.31
C GLU A 656 16.93 35.68 17.77
N PRO A 657 16.03 35.70 18.78
CA PRO A 657 16.46 35.51 20.17
C PRO A 657 17.05 34.11 20.41
N LEU A 658 16.47 33.07 19.81
CA LEU A 658 16.99 31.70 19.94
C LEU A 658 18.33 31.52 19.21
N THR A 659 18.52 32.18 18.07
CA THR A 659 19.81 32.15 17.34
C THR A 659 20.92 32.76 18.20
N ALA A 660 20.72 33.96 18.72
CA ALA A 660 21.74 34.63 19.55
C ALA A 660 22.05 33.87 20.86
N LEU A 661 21.07 33.16 21.42
CA LEU A 661 21.27 32.30 22.58
C LEU A 661 21.98 30.99 22.21
N ALA A 662 21.64 30.38 21.06
CA ALA A 662 22.29 29.18 20.55
C ALA A 662 23.75 29.41 20.18
N GLU A 663 24.08 30.55 19.56
CA GLU A 663 25.47 30.93 19.23
C GLU A 663 26.33 31.06 20.49
N ARG A 664 25.84 31.76 21.51
CA ARG A 664 26.55 31.90 22.80
C ARG A 664 26.72 30.55 23.48
N ALA A 665 25.64 29.79 23.62
CA ALA A 665 25.68 28.48 24.27
C ALA A 665 26.60 27.48 23.53
N LEU A 666 26.68 27.55 22.21
CA LEU A 666 27.57 26.71 21.41
C LEU A 666 29.04 27.15 21.55
N ALA A 667 29.32 28.45 21.57
CA ALA A 667 30.66 28.98 21.78
C ALA A 667 31.22 28.57 23.16
N ASP A 668 30.38 28.66 24.20
CA ASP A 668 30.74 28.24 25.56
C ASP A 668 30.97 26.72 25.66
N ALA A 669 30.25 25.93 24.87
CA ALA A 669 30.33 24.46 24.84
C ALA A 669 31.44 23.89 23.93
N LEU A 670 32.09 24.73 23.13
CA LEU A 670 32.99 24.27 22.07
C LEU A 670 34.19 23.42 22.57
N PRO A 671 34.85 23.73 23.71
CA PRO A 671 35.96 22.92 24.21
C PRO A 671 35.56 21.48 24.51
N GLU A 672 34.42 21.27 25.17
CA GLU A 672 33.88 19.97 25.53
C GLU A 672 33.37 19.21 24.30
N LEU A 673 32.67 19.90 23.38
CA LEU A 673 32.22 19.30 22.12
C LEU A 673 33.39 18.82 21.26
N SER A 674 34.48 19.60 21.22
CA SER A 674 35.72 19.23 20.52
C SER A 674 36.43 18.05 21.18
N ALA A 675 36.32 17.90 22.51
CA ALA A 675 36.85 16.72 23.21
C ALA A 675 36.01 15.47 22.91
N LEU A 676 34.69 15.59 22.81
CA LEU A 676 33.76 14.47 22.55
C LEU A 676 33.99 13.81 21.18
N VAL A 677 34.37 14.59 20.18
CA VAL A 677 34.63 14.12 18.81
C VAL A 677 36.12 13.84 18.54
N ARG A 678 36.98 13.99 19.55
CA ARG A 678 38.42 13.70 19.43
C ARG A 678 38.62 12.21 19.18
N GLY A 679 39.03 11.85 17.97
CA GLY A 679 39.14 10.46 17.49
C GLY A 679 38.09 10.06 16.44
N ALA A 680 37.14 10.95 16.12
CA ALA A 680 36.32 10.84 14.91
C ALA A 680 37.17 11.08 13.65
N PRO A 681 36.78 10.56 12.47
CA PRO A 681 37.57 10.67 11.23
C PRO A 681 37.71 12.10 10.66
N HIS A 682 37.17 13.12 11.33
CA HIS A 682 37.20 14.52 10.93
C HIS A 682 37.86 15.37 12.01
N GLU A 683 38.81 16.23 11.63
CA GLU A 683 39.51 17.16 12.53
C GLU A 683 38.62 18.34 12.98
N ASP A 684 37.52 18.60 12.26
CA ASP A 684 36.52 19.63 12.57
C ASP A 684 35.45 19.09 13.53
N ALA A 685 35.22 19.83 14.63
CA ALA A 685 34.28 19.46 15.66
C ALA A 685 32.82 19.39 15.15
N GLU A 686 32.45 20.29 14.23
CA GLU A 686 31.10 20.31 13.66
C GLU A 686 30.86 19.08 12.77
N ALA A 687 31.79 18.80 11.87
CA ALA A 687 31.75 17.62 11.02
C ALA A 687 31.72 16.31 11.85
N GLY A 688 32.49 16.25 12.93
CA GLY A 688 32.49 15.12 13.88
C GLY A 688 31.14 14.90 14.55
N LEU A 689 30.48 15.97 15.02
CA LEU A 689 29.15 15.89 15.63
C LEU A 689 28.09 15.47 14.61
N VAL A 690 28.16 15.97 13.37
CA VAL A 690 27.24 15.55 12.29
C VAL A 690 27.44 14.07 11.94
N ALA A 691 28.68 13.59 11.93
CA ALA A 691 28.99 12.17 11.70
C ALA A 691 28.40 11.29 12.82
N LEU A 692 28.63 11.63 14.09
CA LEU A 692 28.04 10.92 15.23
C LEU A 692 26.51 10.98 15.22
N ARG A 693 25.92 12.11 14.82
CA ARG A 693 24.45 12.22 14.67
C ARG A 693 23.91 11.32 13.56
N ARG A 694 24.69 11.00 12.53
CA ARG A 694 24.26 10.10 11.44
C ARG A 694 24.64 8.65 11.67
N ALA A 695 25.50 8.40 12.65
CA ALA A 695 26.04 7.09 12.95
C ALA A 695 24.93 6.09 13.32
N GLY A 696 25.12 4.84 12.91
CA GLY A 696 24.26 3.73 13.32
C GLY A 696 24.46 3.38 14.79
N ARG A 697 23.64 2.45 15.32
CA ARG A 697 23.74 1.96 16.70
C ARG A 697 25.14 1.44 17.03
N ASP A 698 25.66 0.50 16.24
CA ASP A 698 26.98 -0.13 16.45
C ASP A 698 28.14 0.87 16.37
N GLU A 699 27.99 1.95 15.60
CA GLU A 699 28.98 3.03 15.51
C GLU A 699 28.97 3.90 16.76
N LEU A 700 27.77 4.21 17.28
CA LEU A 700 27.62 4.94 18.53
C LEU A 700 28.10 4.14 19.75
N GLU A 701 27.83 2.83 19.80
CA GLU A 701 28.36 1.95 20.85
C GLU A 701 29.89 1.88 20.81
N ARG A 702 30.50 1.82 19.62
CA ARG A 702 31.96 1.89 19.46
C ARG A 702 32.52 3.25 19.88
N ALA A 703 31.89 4.34 19.47
CA ALA A 703 32.30 5.69 19.85
C ALA A 703 32.19 5.90 21.37
N CYS A 704 31.09 5.43 21.98
CA CYS A 704 30.87 5.43 23.42
C CYS A 704 31.95 4.61 24.14
N GLY A 705 32.25 3.40 23.66
CA GLY A 705 33.34 2.57 24.19
C GLY A 705 34.71 3.24 24.12
N GLY A 706 35.05 3.87 23.00
CA GLY A 706 36.30 4.62 22.86
C GLY A 706 36.37 5.84 23.80
N ALA A 707 35.26 6.55 23.98
CA ALA A 707 35.17 7.67 24.91
C ALA A 707 35.26 7.21 26.38
N LEU A 708 34.71 6.05 26.74
CA LEU A 708 34.89 5.43 28.05
C LEU A 708 36.36 5.11 28.34
N ASP A 709 37.09 4.59 27.35
CA ASP A 709 38.53 4.31 27.50
C ASP A 709 39.36 5.60 27.64
N ALA A 710 39.01 6.67 26.92
CA ALA A 710 39.73 7.95 26.94
C ALA A 710 39.42 8.81 28.17
N PHE A 711 38.16 8.92 28.58
CA PHE A 711 37.70 9.88 29.58
C PHE A 711 37.13 9.24 30.85
N GLY A 712 36.88 7.92 30.85
CA GLY A 712 36.17 7.24 31.92
C GLY A 712 34.67 7.57 31.96
N ALA A 713 33.93 6.90 32.86
CA ALA A 713 32.48 7.07 32.98
C ALA A 713 32.09 8.50 33.40
N ALA A 714 32.72 9.03 34.45
CA ALA A 714 32.48 10.39 34.91
C ALA A 714 32.81 11.46 33.83
N GLY A 715 33.90 11.27 33.09
CA GLY A 715 34.31 12.19 32.03
C GLY A 715 33.34 12.18 30.84
N LEU A 716 32.94 11.00 30.37
CA LEU A 716 31.93 10.87 29.33
C LEU A 716 30.58 11.43 29.77
N TRP A 717 30.19 11.21 31.03
CA TRP A 717 28.94 11.76 31.58
C TRP A 717 28.93 13.29 31.61
N ALA A 718 30.06 13.90 31.98
CA ALA A 718 30.23 15.35 31.96
C ALA A 718 30.19 15.91 30.52
N LEU A 719 30.92 15.30 29.58
CA LEU A 719 30.92 15.71 28.17
C LEU A 719 29.53 15.59 27.53
N THR A 720 28.84 14.47 27.78
CA THR A 720 27.45 14.28 27.35
C THR A 720 26.45 15.04 28.23
N GLY A 721 26.88 15.82 29.22
CA GLY A 721 26.04 16.73 29.99
C GLY A 721 25.97 18.14 29.40
N VAL A 722 26.81 18.45 28.41
CA VAL A 722 26.79 19.73 27.71
C VAL A 722 25.58 19.77 26.76
N ARG A 723 24.67 20.72 27.01
CA ARG A 723 23.33 20.80 26.39
C ARG A 723 23.07 22.20 25.80
N PRO A 724 23.79 22.61 24.74
CA PRO A 724 23.77 23.99 24.26
C PRO A 724 22.39 24.42 23.75
N MET A 725 21.60 23.48 23.21
CA MET A 725 20.24 23.78 22.77
C MET A 725 19.30 23.97 23.96
N SER A 726 19.39 23.11 24.98
CA SER A 726 18.59 23.28 26.21
C SER A 726 18.93 24.58 26.95
N VAL A 727 20.22 24.94 27.03
CA VAL A 727 20.67 26.24 27.59
C VAL A 727 20.07 27.41 26.81
N ALA A 728 20.11 27.34 25.48
CA ALA A 728 19.56 28.39 24.63
C ALA A 728 18.02 28.53 24.77
N ILE A 729 17.30 27.42 24.93
CA ILE A 729 15.85 27.44 25.17
C ILE A 729 15.53 27.98 26.56
N GLY A 730 16.32 27.65 27.58
CA GLY A 730 16.16 28.16 28.94
C GLY A 730 16.36 29.67 29.08
N GLY A 731 17.11 30.28 28.14
CA GLY A 731 17.28 31.73 28.06
C GLY A 731 16.12 32.48 27.36
N LEU A 732 15.12 31.78 26.82
CA LEU A 732 13.94 32.40 26.23
C LEU A 732 12.87 32.73 27.28
N GLU A 733 11.94 33.61 26.93
CA GLU A 733 10.72 33.83 27.70
C GLU A 733 9.95 32.50 27.87
N PRO A 734 9.39 32.19 29.06
CA PRO A 734 8.83 30.86 29.36
C PRO A 734 7.78 30.34 28.36
N ALA A 735 6.86 31.19 27.90
CA ALA A 735 5.85 30.76 26.92
C ALA A 735 6.47 30.46 25.55
N LEU A 736 7.52 31.19 25.15
CA LEU A 736 8.27 30.93 23.94
C LEU A 736 9.16 29.67 24.06
N ALA A 737 9.82 29.49 25.21
CA ALA A 737 10.63 28.32 25.53
C ALA A 737 9.81 27.03 25.42
N ALA A 738 8.60 27.01 25.99
CA ALA A 738 7.69 25.86 25.90
C ALA A 738 7.34 25.47 24.46
N ARG A 739 7.20 26.46 23.55
CA ARG A 739 6.86 26.22 22.14
C ARG A 739 8.02 25.68 21.31
N VAL A 740 9.26 25.94 21.70
CA VAL A 740 10.48 25.46 21.01
C VAL A 740 11.17 24.30 21.72
N ALA A 741 10.74 23.94 22.93
CA ALA A 741 11.21 22.80 23.70
C ALA A 741 11.33 21.48 22.90
N PRO A 742 10.45 21.15 21.93
CA PRO A 742 10.61 19.94 21.12
C PRO A 742 11.90 19.87 20.28
N LEU A 743 12.66 20.99 20.14
CA LEU A 743 13.92 20.99 19.39
C LEU A 743 14.99 20.09 19.99
N VAL A 744 14.94 19.79 21.30
CA VAL A 744 15.96 18.96 21.99
C VAL A 744 15.67 17.46 21.89
N ARG A 745 14.53 17.06 21.34
CA ARG A 745 14.13 15.65 21.20
C ARG A 745 14.61 15.06 19.89
N ASP A 746 15.02 13.79 19.94
CA ASP A 746 15.41 13.01 18.75
C ASP A 746 14.17 12.39 18.06
N GLU A 747 13.22 13.25 17.72
CA GLU A 747 11.92 12.88 17.13
C GLU A 747 11.63 13.71 15.87
N PRO A 748 10.74 13.26 14.96
CA PRO A 748 10.34 14.04 13.80
C PRO A 748 9.70 15.39 14.17
N MET A 749 10.23 16.49 13.60
CA MET A 749 9.81 17.85 13.94
C MET A 749 8.57 18.34 13.16
N LEU A 750 7.70 19.09 13.84
CA LEU A 750 6.62 19.88 13.24
C LEU A 750 7.16 20.87 12.19
N GLY A 751 6.36 21.19 11.17
CA GLY A 751 6.79 22.05 10.05
C GLY A 751 7.22 23.46 10.46
N SER A 752 6.62 24.03 11.51
CA SER A 752 7.00 25.33 12.10
C SER A 752 8.39 25.32 12.73
N LEU A 753 8.77 24.21 13.38
CA LEU A 753 10.08 24.02 14.02
C LEU A 753 11.17 23.64 13.02
N ARG A 754 10.83 22.97 11.91
CA ARG A 754 11.81 22.61 10.86
C ARG A 754 12.52 23.84 10.28
N LYS A 755 11.85 24.99 10.19
CA LYS A 755 12.49 26.23 9.70
C LYS A 755 13.50 26.78 10.71
N LEU A 756 13.18 26.74 12.00
CA LEU A 756 14.10 27.11 13.08
C LEU A 756 15.28 26.14 13.16
N ALA A 757 15.02 24.83 13.13
CA ALA A 757 16.05 23.79 13.19
C ALA A 757 17.00 23.74 11.96
N ARG A 758 16.66 24.45 10.87
CA ARG A 758 17.50 24.63 9.68
C ARG A 758 18.28 25.96 9.71
N HIS A 759 18.06 26.80 10.72
CA HIS A 759 18.90 27.96 10.95
C HIS A 759 20.26 27.49 11.47
N GLU A 760 21.35 28.08 10.99
CA GLU A 760 22.71 27.55 11.16
C GLU A 760 23.09 27.30 12.63
N ALA A 761 23.06 28.35 13.46
CA ALA A 761 23.38 28.23 14.89
C ALA A 761 22.46 27.26 15.65
N ILE A 762 21.15 27.28 15.34
CA ILE A 762 20.16 26.39 15.97
C ILE A 762 20.41 24.93 15.54
N ALA A 763 20.75 24.70 14.28
CA ALA A 763 21.04 23.37 13.74
C ALA A 763 22.29 22.76 14.37
N GLN A 764 23.32 23.57 14.61
CA GLN A 764 24.57 23.16 15.26
C GLN A 764 24.33 22.84 16.75
N ALA A 765 23.73 23.75 17.51
CA ALA A 765 23.39 23.54 18.92
C ALA A 765 22.48 22.31 19.10
N ARG A 766 21.47 22.15 18.23
CA ARG A 766 20.61 20.97 18.22
C ARG A 766 21.38 19.69 17.88
N THR A 767 22.34 19.73 16.96
CA THR A 767 23.12 18.55 16.60
C THR A 767 23.96 18.08 17.78
N ALA A 768 24.61 19.00 18.50
CA ALA A 768 25.34 18.70 19.73
C ALA A 768 24.43 18.06 20.80
N GLU A 769 23.25 18.65 21.02
CA GLU A 769 22.23 18.13 21.95
C GLU A 769 21.87 16.66 21.65
N LEU A 770 21.51 16.38 20.39
CA LEU A 770 21.06 15.05 19.99
C LEU A 770 22.18 14.01 20.04
N VAL A 771 23.41 14.37 19.67
CA VAL A 771 24.55 13.46 19.79
C VAL A 771 24.72 13.04 21.23
N ALA A 772 24.62 13.97 22.18
CA ALA A 772 24.80 13.66 23.58
C ALA A 772 23.65 12.78 24.14
N VAL A 773 22.39 13.02 23.76
CA VAL A 773 21.27 12.13 24.11
C VAL A 773 21.49 10.72 23.56
N ARG A 774 21.89 10.60 22.29
CA ARG A 774 22.13 9.30 21.64
C ARG A 774 23.32 8.54 22.23
N LEU A 775 24.38 9.26 22.63
CA LEU A 775 25.52 8.65 23.32
C LEU A 775 25.14 8.16 24.72
N ARG A 776 24.28 8.88 25.45
CA ARG A 776 23.72 8.36 26.72
C ARG A 776 22.85 7.13 26.50
N ARG A 777 22.06 7.09 25.41
CA ARG A 777 21.32 5.88 25.07
C ARG A 777 22.25 4.70 24.79
N ALA A 778 23.29 4.90 24.00
CA ALA A 778 24.31 3.87 23.73
C ALA A 778 25.05 3.43 25.01
N LEU A 779 25.30 4.34 25.95
CA LEU A 779 25.86 4.00 27.27
C LEU A 779 24.91 3.09 28.07
N GLY A 780 23.61 3.32 27.99
CA GLY A 780 22.58 2.45 28.57
C GLY A 780 22.57 1.06 27.92
N ASP A 781 22.66 1.00 26.60
CA ASP A 781 22.75 -0.27 25.86
C ASP A 781 24.00 -1.07 26.27
N LEU A 782 25.16 -0.42 26.45
CA LEU A 782 26.39 -1.06 26.96
C LEU A 782 26.22 -1.58 28.40
N ALA A 783 25.45 -0.89 29.24
CA ALA A 783 25.15 -1.32 30.60
C ALA A 783 24.24 -2.56 30.61
N GLY A 784 23.20 -2.58 29.79
CA GLY A 784 22.30 -3.74 29.65
C GLY A 784 23.01 -4.97 29.07
N ALA A 785 24.01 -4.77 28.21
CA ALA A 785 24.83 -5.84 27.65
C ALA A 785 25.96 -6.32 28.56
N GLY A 786 26.19 -5.67 29.72
CA GLY A 786 27.29 -6.02 30.62
C GLY A 786 28.69 -5.75 30.04
N ASP A 787 28.87 -4.70 29.24
CA ASP A 787 30.12 -4.42 28.54
C ASP A 787 31.31 -4.24 29.51
N THR A 788 32.41 -4.94 29.22
CA THR A 788 33.60 -4.97 30.09
C THR A 788 34.36 -3.64 30.18
N ARG A 789 34.26 -2.77 29.16
CA ARG A 789 34.87 -1.43 29.17
C ARG A 789 34.10 -0.51 30.11
N LEU A 790 32.77 -0.55 30.07
CA LEU A 790 31.94 0.18 31.02
C LEU A 790 32.20 -0.30 32.45
N ALA A 791 32.22 -1.61 32.68
CA ALA A 791 32.54 -2.15 34.00
C ALA A 791 33.91 -1.67 34.53
N ARG A 792 34.94 -1.66 33.66
CA ARG A 792 36.28 -1.16 34.00
C ARG A 792 36.28 0.35 34.28
N ALA A 793 35.52 1.13 33.51
CA ALA A 793 35.40 2.57 33.69
C ALA A 793 34.70 2.90 35.03
N MET A 794 33.58 2.21 35.34
CA MET A 794 32.86 2.32 36.60
C MET A 794 33.73 1.91 37.80
N ALA A 795 34.50 0.84 37.67
CA ALA A 795 35.40 0.40 38.73
C ALA A 795 36.56 1.36 39.00
N ARG A 796 36.95 2.23 38.05
CA ARG A 796 38.09 3.16 38.20
C ARG A 796 37.67 4.56 38.62
N ARG A 797 36.72 5.16 37.89
CA ARG A 797 36.24 6.54 38.07
C ARG A 797 34.73 6.60 37.73
N PRO A 798 33.87 6.11 38.64
CA PRO A 798 32.44 6.06 38.40
C PRO A 798 31.85 7.47 38.30
N GLY A 799 32.02 8.32 39.32
CA GLY A 799 31.31 9.59 39.42
C GLY A 799 29.88 9.40 39.91
N THR A 800 29.40 10.29 40.78
CA THR A 800 28.13 10.11 41.51
C THR A 800 26.94 10.09 40.57
N GLY A 801 26.82 11.10 39.70
CA GLY A 801 25.65 11.25 38.81
C GLY A 801 25.43 10.08 37.85
N VAL A 802 26.49 9.59 37.21
CA VAL A 802 26.40 8.45 36.27
C VAL A 802 26.19 7.12 36.99
N LEU A 803 26.80 6.94 38.17
CA LEU A 803 26.57 5.75 38.98
C LEU A 803 25.10 5.66 39.41
N CYS A 804 24.51 6.75 39.92
CA CYS A 804 23.10 6.80 40.27
C CYS A 804 22.21 6.53 39.04
N ALA A 805 22.44 7.24 37.93
CA ALA A 805 21.61 7.12 36.73
C ALA A 805 21.63 5.71 36.12
N LEU A 806 22.81 5.09 36.01
CA LEU A 806 22.97 3.72 35.51
C LEU A 806 22.38 2.69 36.47
N THR A 807 22.55 2.86 37.78
CA THR A 807 21.96 1.95 38.78
C THR A 807 20.43 2.01 38.74
N MET A 808 19.85 3.21 38.55
CA MET A 808 18.41 3.38 38.34
C MET A 808 17.93 2.69 37.06
N ALA A 809 18.65 2.88 35.95
CA ALA A 809 18.32 2.26 34.67
C ALA A 809 18.36 0.73 34.76
N VAL A 810 19.46 0.16 35.28
CA VAL A 810 19.60 -1.29 35.47
C VAL A 810 18.52 -1.86 36.38
N THR A 811 18.22 -1.19 37.49
CA THR A 811 17.16 -1.62 38.41
C THR A 811 15.80 -1.62 37.72
N SER A 812 15.50 -0.63 36.88
CA SER A 812 14.22 -0.54 36.16
C SER A 812 14.00 -1.66 35.14
N TRP A 813 15.08 -2.18 34.53
CA TRP A 813 15.00 -3.28 33.56
C TRP A 813 14.67 -4.63 34.20
N GLY A 814 14.85 -4.76 35.52
CA GLY A 814 14.55 -5.97 36.29
C GLY A 814 15.74 -6.91 36.47
N PRO A 815 15.56 -8.02 37.19
CA PRO A 815 16.64 -8.94 37.51
C PRO A 815 17.17 -9.65 36.26
N SER A 816 18.49 -9.69 36.11
CA SER A 816 19.22 -10.45 35.10
C SER A 816 20.45 -11.11 35.72
N ASP A 817 21.04 -12.08 35.02
CA ASP A 817 22.27 -12.73 35.49
C ASP A 817 23.39 -11.68 35.68
N GLY A 818 24.09 -11.76 36.83
CA GLY A 818 25.20 -10.87 37.16
C GLY A 818 24.82 -9.54 37.83
N LEU A 819 23.57 -9.36 38.28
CA LEU A 819 23.17 -8.24 39.14
C LEU A 819 23.23 -8.61 40.64
N GLU A 820 23.66 -7.67 41.47
CA GLU A 820 23.69 -7.79 42.93
C GLU A 820 22.82 -6.70 43.57
N ALA A 821 22.08 -7.08 44.63
CA ALA A 821 21.29 -6.13 45.41
C ALA A 821 22.20 -5.31 46.34
N VAL A 822 22.27 -4.01 46.12
CA VAL A 822 23.08 -3.06 46.91
C VAL A 822 22.26 -2.42 48.04
N ALA A 823 20.93 -2.47 47.94
CA ALA A 823 20.01 -2.19 49.03
C ALA A 823 18.92 -3.26 49.08
N ARG A 824 18.32 -3.48 50.25
CA ARG A 824 17.27 -4.51 50.42
C ARG A 824 15.97 -4.10 49.69
N PRO A 825 15.10 -5.07 49.36
CA PRO A 825 13.77 -4.77 48.84
C PRO A 825 13.03 -3.73 49.69
N ALA A 826 12.41 -2.75 49.02
CA ALA A 826 11.73 -1.59 49.60
C ALA A 826 12.58 -0.64 50.47
N ALA A 827 13.91 -0.80 50.53
CA ALA A 827 14.78 0.13 51.24
C ALA A 827 14.97 1.43 50.43
N VAL A 828 14.72 2.57 51.08
CA VAL A 828 15.01 3.91 50.51
C VAL A 828 16.39 4.42 50.89
N GLU A 829 16.97 3.93 51.98
CA GLU A 829 18.33 4.23 52.42
C GLU A 829 19.35 3.34 51.69
N ILE A 830 20.32 3.97 51.04
CA ILE A 830 21.36 3.30 50.28
C ILE A 830 22.67 3.28 51.10
N PRO A 831 23.23 2.10 51.40
CA PRO A 831 24.40 1.98 52.28
C PRO A 831 25.65 2.58 51.63
N GLY A 832 26.47 3.30 52.37
CA GLY A 832 27.71 3.91 51.87
C GLY A 832 28.19 5.08 52.72
N TYR A 833 29.35 5.64 52.39
CA TYR A 833 29.83 6.90 52.98
C TYR A 833 30.09 7.94 51.86
N PRO A 834 29.42 9.10 51.87
CA PRO A 834 28.31 9.47 52.77
C PRO A 834 27.07 8.57 52.54
N ALA A 835 26.21 8.42 53.55
CA ALA A 835 24.92 7.76 53.35
C ALA A 835 24.04 8.59 52.40
N SER A 836 23.18 7.94 51.61
CA SER A 836 22.27 8.63 50.68
C SER A 836 20.90 7.94 50.66
N SER A 837 19.87 8.69 50.30
CA SER A 837 18.49 8.20 50.26
C SER A 837 17.87 8.42 48.88
N LEU A 838 17.06 7.46 48.42
CA LEU A 838 16.21 7.61 47.23
C LEU A 838 15.04 8.58 47.46
N ALA A 839 14.72 8.86 48.73
CA ALA A 839 13.66 9.78 49.15
C ALA A 839 14.12 11.23 49.28
N ASP A 840 15.43 11.49 49.22
CA ASP A 840 15.99 12.83 49.28
C ASP A 840 15.80 13.55 47.94
N GLU A 841 14.93 14.57 47.91
CA GLU A 841 14.60 15.33 46.69
C GLU A 841 15.76 16.22 46.21
N ASP A 842 16.65 16.63 47.12
CA ASP A 842 17.89 17.36 46.81
C ASP A 842 19.10 16.41 46.72
N GLY A 843 18.84 15.10 46.77
CA GLY A 843 19.84 14.06 46.79
C GLY A 843 20.35 13.66 45.40
N PRO A 844 21.51 12.97 45.34
CA PRO A 844 22.13 12.57 44.07
C PRO A 844 21.25 11.65 43.21
N TRP A 845 20.38 10.86 43.84
CA TRP A 845 19.44 9.97 43.16
C TRP A 845 18.32 10.71 42.44
N HIS A 846 17.77 11.75 43.07
CA HIS A 846 16.72 12.56 42.45
C HIS A 846 17.30 13.32 41.25
N HIS A 847 18.47 13.94 41.42
CA HIS A 847 19.17 14.64 40.34
C HIS A 847 19.58 13.73 39.16
N ALA A 848 19.76 12.43 39.40
CA ALA A 848 20.12 11.46 38.36
C ALA A 848 18.93 11.00 37.49
N ARG A 849 17.67 11.26 37.89
CA ARG A 849 16.46 10.78 37.19
C ARG A 849 16.40 11.16 35.70
N PRO A 850 16.65 12.42 35.29
CA PRO A 850 16.63 12.76 33.86
C PRO A 850 17.69 12.00 33.06
N GLY A 851 18.86 11.79 33.67
CA GLY A 851 19.93 10.98 33.08
C GLY A 851 19.54 9.52 32.93
N ALA A 852 18.84 8.93 33.91
CA ALA A 852 18.34 7.56 33.85
C ALA A 852 17.37 7.37 32.68
N LEU A 853 16.47 8.32 32.43
CA LEU A 853 15.57 8.28 31.27
C LEU A 853 16.32 8.30 29.93
N GLU A 854 17.35 9.15 29.80
CA GLU A 854 18.18 9.19 28.59
C GLU A 854 18.97 7.88 28.35
N LEU A 855 19.34 7.17 29.43
CA LEU A 855 19.93 5.83 29.39
C LEU A 855 18.90 4.74 29.03
N GLY A 856 17.60 5.05 29.03
CA GLY A 856 16.52 4.11 28.75
C GLY A 856 15.89 3.44 29.96
N ALA A 857 15.96 4.06 31.13
CA ALA A 857 15.26 3.59 32.32
C ALA A 857 13.72 3.66 32.16
N ASP A 858 13.04 2.68 32.73
CA ASP A 858 11.59 2.71 32.95
C ASP A 858 11.31 3.18 34.40
N LEU A 859 11.17 4.50 34.59
CA LEU A 859 10.99 5.06 35.94
C LEU A 859 9.62 4.74 36.54
N ASP A 860 8.63 4.36 35.73
CA ASP A 860 7.33 3.92 36.22
C ASP A 860 7.46 2.54 36.87
N ALA A 861 8.23 1.64 36.25
CA ALA A 861 8.54 0.33 36.82
C ALA A 861 9.57 0.37 37.96
N PHE A 862 10.41 1.41 38.04
CA PHE A 862 11.55 1.49 38.96
C PHE A 862 11.19 1.24 40.44
N TRP A 863 10.10 1.86 40.92
CA TRP A 863 9.69 1.70 42.32
C TRP A 863 9.16 0.30 42.63
N ASP A 864 8.41 -0.30 41.70
CA ASP A 864 7.95 -1.69 41.81
C ASP A 864 9.14 -2.66 41.81
N ARG A 865 10.18 -2.37 41.01
CA ARG A 865 11.41 -3.17 40.97
C ARG A 865 12.21 -3.06 42.27
N ILE A 866 12.32 -1.87 42.85
CA ILE A 866 12.95 -1.70 44.18
C ILE A 866 12.15 -2.45 45.25
N ALA A 867 10.82 -2.37 45.21
CA ALA A 867 9.97 -3.07 46.18
C ALA A 867 10.14 -4.59 46.09
N ALA A 868 10.31 -5.15 44.88
CA ALA A 868 10.46 -6.58 44.66
C ALA A 868 11.88 -7.11 44.88
N HIS A 869 12.92 -6.36 44.48
CA HIS A 869 14.28 -6.89 44.36
C HIS A 869 15.35 -6.04 45.06
N GLY A 870 14.98 -4.86 45.55
CA GLY A 870 15.93 -3.87 46.06
C GLY A 870 16.59 -3.07 44.95
N LEU A 871 17.55 -2.22 45.32
CA LEU A 871 18.35 -1.48 44.35
C LEU A 871 19.42 -2.42 43.77
N LEU A 872 19.49 -2.55 42.45
CA LEU A 872 20.36 -3.51 41.75
C LEU A 872 21.51 -2.80 41.04
N ALA A 873 22.71 -3.37 41.15
CA ALA A 873 23.88 -2.96 40.37
C ALA A 873 24.58 -4.19 39.77
N PRO A 874 25.17 -4.11 38.56
CA PRO A 874 25.99 -5.20 38.03
C PRO A 874 27.17 -5.53 38.92
N ALA A 875 27.33 -6.81 39.25
CA ALA A 875 28.43 -7.34 40.08
C ALA A 875 29.81 -6.93 39.54
N ALA A 876 29.94 -6.86 38.21
CA ALA A 876 31.16 -6.44 37.52
C ALA A 876 31.62 -5.01 37.89
N TRP A 877 30.74 -4.14 38.40
CA TRP A 877 31.08 -2.78 38.82
C TRP A 877 31.65 -2.72 40.24
N LEU A 878 31.20 -3.63 41.12
CA LEU A 878 31.43 -3.56 42.57
C LEU A 878 32.89 -3.87 42.95
N GLY A 879 33.55 -4.77 42.21
CA GLY A 879 34.94 -5.17 42.46
C GLY A 879 35.16 -5.75 43.87
N ARG A 880 36.42 -5.81 44.34
CA ARG A 880 36.79 -6.48 45.62
C ARG A 880 36.27 -5.81 46.90
N GLY A 881 35.70 -4.60 46.82
CA GLY A 881 35.24 -3.80 47.97
C GLY A 881 33.73 -3.64 48.08
N GLY A 882 32.96 -4.21 47.14
CA GLY A 882 31.51 -4.09 47.13
C GLY A 882 31.01 -2.67 46.88
N TRP A 883 29.70 -2.47 47.08
CA TRP A 883 29.03 -1.19 46.89
C TRP A 883 29.61 -0.03 47.72
N PRO A 884 29.91 -0.16 49.03
CA PRO A 884 30.40 0.97 49.84
C PRO A 884 31.68 1.60 49.28
N VAL A 885 32.61 0.78 48.78
CA VAL A 885 33.88 1.26 48.21
C VAL A 885 33.69 1.85 46.82
N LEU A 886 32.74 1.35 46.02
CA LEU A 886 32.37 1.97 44.74
C LEU A 886 31.71 3.33 44.96
N TRP A 887 30.77 3.41 45.90
CA TRP A 887 30.05 4.62 46.27
C TRP A 887 30.98 5.71 46.80
N GLN A 888 31.86 5.37 47.75
CA GLN A 888 32.85 6.31 48.27
C GLN A 888 33.74 6.88 47.16
N ARG A 889 34.20 6.04 46.23
CA ARG A 889 34.99 6.49 45.08
C ARG A 889 34.22 7.39 44.11
N ALA A 890 32.91 7.20 43.97
CA ALA A 890 32.05 8.10 43.20
C ALA A 890 31.99 9.49 43.86
N CYS A 891 31.77 9.55 45.17
CA CYS A 891 31.66 10.78 45.94
C CYS A 891 33.01 11.55 46.04
N ASP A 892 34.12 10.83 46.25
CA ASP A 892 35.46 11.43 46.36
C ASP A 892 35.93 12.07 45.04
N GLY A 893 35.44 11.56 43.90
CA GLY A 893 35.77 12.08 42.57
C GLY A 893 35.23 13.49 42.29
N GLU A 894 34.19 13.92 43.00
CA GLU A 894 33.57 15.25 42.89
C GLU A 894 34.13 16.24 43.94
N GLY A 895 34.57 15.74 45.10
CA GLY A 895 35.09 16.56 46.22
C GLY A 895 36.48 17.19 46.00
N GLY A 896 37.26 16.72 45.02
CA GLY A 896 38.62 17.21 44.76
C GLY A 896 38.75 18.60 44.12
N ARG A 897 37.65 19.21 43.64
CA ARG A 897 37.68 20.56 43.02
C ARG A 897 36.97 21.65 43.85
N ALA A 898 36.18 21.28 44.84
CA ALA A 898 35.48 22.26 45.70
C ALA A 898 36.34 22.79 46.86
N ALA A 899 37.46 22.15 47.21
CA ALA A 899 38.28 22.53 48.36
C ALA A 899 39.33 23.64 48.11
N VAL A 900 39.43 24.21 46.90
CA VAL A 900 40.44 25.24 46.56
C VAL A 900 39.89 26.68 46.56
N TRP A 901 38.57 26.88 46.65
CA TRP A 901 37.94 28.22 46.61
C TRP A 901 37.48 28.79 47.95
N GLN A 902 38.02 28.30 49.09
CA GLN A 902 37.81 28.93 50.41
C GLN A 902 39.09 29.11 51.24
N ARG A 903 40.28 29.07 50.63
CA ARG A 903 41.51 29.65 51.21
C ARG A 903 42.38 30.31 50.14
N ARG A 904 41.93 31.44 49.61
CA ARG A 904 42.74 32.64 49.35
C ARG A 904 41.85 33.80 48.94
#